data_AF-A0A1V8UIL8-F1
#
_entry.id   AF-A0A1V8UIL8-F1
#
_cell.length_a   1.000
_cell.length_b   1.000
_cell.length_c   1.000
_cell.angle_alpha   90.00
_cell.angle_beta   90.00
_cell.angle_gamma   90.00
#
_symmetry.space_group_name_H-M   'P 1'
#
loop_
_entity.id
_entity.type
_entity.pdbx_description
1 polymer ?
#
loop_
_entity_poly.entity_id
_entity_poly.type
_entity_poly.pdbx_seq_one_letter_code
_entity_poly.pdbx_strand_id
1 'polypeptide(L)'
;MASRRDAKGVIDKIRKSRRANDPGGAAADANARSLRTDLKLDRLSTQLYTKSTHFMLELIQNADDNTYAPGVDPILTLAYREDGYLWVGCNEIGFSKANVEAICDINDSTKKVTNATKGYIGEKGIGFKSVFKVANVVWVSSGHYTFRFERDSVLGMIVPIWCDFNATPTVSERTMFCLQIPDVQDRKTVKADLLSLQTELLLFLRKLRNINVCIYDVGSVEPTSGFTLKRRQLPEPQPQTIVTLHRADLVHPSTEDIEELMITRLIVEGMPHESKREGIAATEVVLALPISADAASLPPRPIYNFLPIAILGFTFLLQADFILTANRENIASDNAWNNALLDGAVDLFITAVRQCNRTGICKYSWPAFATCREAAHGTVMDGFMTRLRKALQDESVLESQAGYLSRPSELMLVPEHFTNGASSLRPLFDADVNVFKYASFDYKPRELEMLGVPKQTPQQICALLRWMTPAQLEAKTAAWHSKLAAGIAMSEPSAFATARIIPLRSGEWVSANDGSVFLPSEEDGLDIPDGIEIRLVSRTACADPARRRMFTILGAKPLNQSQICQQILERHRFLSISNNSLSPHDIVAHAWYLFSYGSLGLEYGALKMVNELRQAVRGEDLYIQHSDSPFRLKDYLPGSSFAADFAHPLYLEQGNPSTRPRWYAWLNTTLHVSLLPNLTGSRKGAITREFRYLVDNHHSQVWLTLVRDNWQHYSMDRGLLSHSVTTLSVQCMGDKSCPLDEAYLGTTDMMREPHAQKYISLIDVPDPDNLGWLNLSKLGLRTAPDFEFWLSILRGMAKMQPSDISKDDVIRCYKAIGKHAQRDSGEVRNAFEAEPLVLPSVLKPSSTWRALNECRWAGPSCLDTIELLGDSSSECTVLFTDILGVKDIGIVDVIDGVIALSGTHTGHANQPVAAMKTLLLTLCAFPLDEPTLDNHLEGLAQVPAVPVQRHGMHKLSTFIDVDWFIADRARIARCFEDRLWLLDFERKDITAFQRLLLRMNVSDRRLSHHVSEDTIADGKLAVKPDPTMELRTKARYIALLGSTTAERALILSRMKAIQVSTCTRLLVRRHVMVDGQQILGRDEAGRAVLQRKGNSARLLFTADLISRKPLPWHLVCDTLMAFLGIPEVMHTILNSILHTDDVDMIEDILERASLLDEEQATAFANGDSSNGVLRGPKFLDAQEAVQEASNENKIRAFRRMRHSTT
;
A
#
# COMPACT_ATOMS: atom_id res chain seq x y z
N MET A 1 -11.22 86.44 38.39
CA MET A 1 -11.57 86.70 39.80
C MET A 1 -11.05 88.07 40.19
N ALA A 2 -11.60 88.70 41.24
CA ALA A 2 -11.25 90.08 41.58
C ALA A 2 -10.06 90.21 42.55
N SER A 3 -9.82 89.24 43.44
CA SER A 3 -8.75 89.35 44.44
C SER A 3 -8.25 88.01 45.03
N ARG A 4 -7.08 88.07 45.69
CA ARG A 4 -6.55 87.01 46.57
C ARG A 4 -7.46 86.71 47.77
N ARG A 5 -8.31 87.67 48.20
CA ARG A 5 -9.29 87.49 49.28
C ARG A 5 -10.43 86.56 48.84
N ASP A 6 -10.92 86.71 47.62
CA ASP A 6 -11.99 85.87 47.07
C ASP A 6 -11.52 84.42 46.87
N ALA A 7 -10.29 84.26 46.36
CA ALA A 7 -9.63 82.96 46.24
C ALA A 7 -9.53 82.25 47.59
N LYS A 8 -9.10 82.95 48.65
CA LYS A 8 -9.10 82.38 50.01
C LYS A 8 -10.51 82.03 50.49
N GLY A 9 -11.50 82.86 50.23
CA GLY A 9 -12.91 82.60 50.60
C GLY A 9 -13.47 81.30 50.00
N VAL A 10 -13.04 80.91 48.78
CA VAL A 10 -13.39 79.62 48.18
C VAL A 10 -12.72 78.45 48.94
N ILE A 11 -11.44 78.56 49.26
CA ILE A 11 -10.70 77.54 50.03
C ILE A 11 -11.32 77.36 51.43
N ASP A 12 -11.57 78.45 52.15
CA ASP A 12 -12.22 78.43 53.47
C ASP A 12 -13.64 77.84 53.41
N LYS A 13 -14.38 78.07 52.30
CA LYS A 13 -15.70 77.44 52.08
C LYS A 13 -15.59 75.92 51.90
N ILE A 14 -14.64 75.42 51.11
CA ILE A 14 -14.42 73.98 50.90
C ILE A 14 -14.03 73.30 52.22
N ARG A 15 -13.15 73.94 53.00
CA ARG A 15 -12.79 73.46 54.35
C ARG A 15 -13.99 73.38 55.28
N LYS A 16 -14.87 74.40 55.26
CA LYS A 16 -16.09 74.43 56.09
C LYS A 16 -17.12 73.38 55.65
N SER A 17 -17.34 73.17 54.35
CA SER A 17 -18.31 72.16 53.88
C SER A 17 -17.89 70.73 54.21
N ARG A 18 -16.58 70.44 54.19
CA ARG A 18 -15.99 69.14 54.58
C ARG A 18 -15.69 69.03 56.10
N ARG A 19 -16.23 69.93 56.93
CA ARG A 19 -16.04 69.99 58.41
C ARG A 19 -14.58 69.91 58.86
N ALA A 20 -13.65 70.38 58.03
CA ALA A 20 -12.22 70.15 58.20
C ALA A 20 -11.53 71.09 59.20
N ASN A 21 -12.29 72.02 59.78
CA ASN A 21 -11.85 72.87 60.89
C ASN A 21 -12.51 72.47 62.23
N ASP A 22 -13.43 71.50 62.22
CA ASP A 22 -14.19 71.08 63.40
C ASP A 22 -13.46 69.90 64.09
N PRO A 23 -13.33 69.86 65.43
CA PRO A 23 -12.70 68.74 66.14
C PRO A 23 -13.36 67.40 65.80
N GLY A 24 -12.62 66.51 65.14
CA GLY A 24 -13.12 65.22 64.63
C GLY A 24 -14.05 65.29 63.41
N GLY A 25 -14.49 66.48 62.98
CA GLY A 25 -15.46 66.66 61.88
C GLY A 25 -14.99 66.09 60.55
N ALA A 26 -13.69 66.22 60.24
CA ALA A 26 -13.06 65.63 59.06
C ALA A 26 -13.17 64.08 59.00
N ALA A 27 -13.29 63.40 60.14
CA ALA A 27 -13.48 61.94 60.18
C ALA A 27 -14.95 61.51 60.00
N ALA A 28 -15.89 62.46 60.04
CA ALA A 28 -17.32 62.25 59.85
C ALA A 28 -17.83 62.61 58.44
N ASP A 29 -16.99 63.20 57.58
CA ASP A 29 -17.29 63.35 56.13
C ASP A 29 -17.48 61.95 55.51
N ALA A 30 -18.50 61.77 54.67
CA ALA A 30 -18.76 60.50 53.98
C ALA A 30 -17.54 60.00 53.19
N ASN A 31 -16.78 60.93 52.61
CA ASN A 31 -15.56 60.67 51.86
C ASN A 31 -14.39 60.19 52.73
N ALA A 32 -14.41 60.44 54.05
CA ALA A 32 -13.34 60.02 54.97
C ALA A 32 -13.17 58.49 55.02
N ARG A 33 -14.26 57.73 54.77
CA ARG A 33 -14.20 56.28 54.60
C ARG A 33 -13.63 55.91 53.23
N SER A 34 -14.13 56.47 52.12
CA SER A 34 -13.57 56.17 50.79
C SER A 34 -12.08 56.52 50.67
N LEU A 35 -11.62 57.66 51.19
CA LEU A 35 -10.18 57.98 51.23
C LEU A 35 -9.35 56.94 52.03
N ARG A 36 -9.94 56.32 53.06
CA ARG A 36 -9.29 55.31 53.92
C ARG A 36 -9.47 53.87 53.46
N THR A 37 -10.32 53.58 52.47
CA THR A 37 -10.69 52.22 52.06
C THR A 37 -10.52 51.97 50.56
N ASP A 38 -10.81 52.97 49.72
CA ASP A 38 -10.63 52.93 48.27
C ASP A 38 -9.26 53.51 47.86
N LEU A 39 -8.77 54.50 48.62
CA LEU A 39 -7.46 55.16 48.46
C LEU A 39 -6.39 54.69 49.48
N LYS A 40 -6.68 53.64 50.26
CA LYS A 40 -5.65 52.88 50.96
C LYS A 40 -4.77 52.21 49.90
N LEU A 41 -3.45 52.48 49.93
CA LEU A 41 -2.57 52.30 48.76
C LEU A 41 -2.78 50.97 48.03
N ASP A 42 -2.84 49.84 48.73
CA ASP A 42 -3.00 48.49 48.18
C ASP A 42 -3.99 48.40 47.01
N ARG A 43 -5.21 48.97 47.09
CA ARG A 43 -6.19 48.82 46.01
C ARG A 43 -5.86 49.63 44.75
N LEU A 44 -5.30 50.83 44.90
CA LEU A 44 -4.89 51.68 43.79
C LEU A 44 -3.47 51.37 43.27
N SER A 45 -2.62 50.74 44.08
CA SER A 45 -1.27 50.30 43.69
C SER A 45 -1.26 48.91 43.06
N THR A 46 -2.04 47.95 43.56
CA THR A 46 -2.01 46.55 43.07
C THR A 46 -2.98 46.26 41.93
N GLN A 47 -4.08 47.01 41.78
CA GLN A 47 -5.12 46.70 40.78
C GLN A 47 -5.16 47.66 39.58
N LEU A 48 -4.39 48.76 39.60
CA LEU A 48 -4.52 49.83 38.60
C LEU A 48 -3.21 50.30 37.96
N TYR A 49 -2.08 50.48 38.67
CA TYR A 49 -0.85 51.00 38.04
C TYR A 49 0.45 50.41 38.60
N THR A 50 1.05 49.50 37.81
CA THR A 50 2.24 48.72 38.16
C THR A 50 3.52 49.55 38.25
N LYS A 51 3.65 50.63 37.47
CA LYS A 51 4.82 51.55 37.47
C LYS A 51 4.60 52.81 38.33
N SER A 52 5.69 53.48 38.70
CA SER A 52 5.74 54.81 39.34
C SER A 52 5.33 55.94 38.38
N THR A 53 5.78 55.84 37.12
CA THR A 53 5.69 56.84 36.04
C THR A 53 4.32 57.49 35.84
N HIS A 54 3.23 56.77 36.13
CA HIS A 54 1.89 57.10 35.61
C HIS A 54 1.40 58.51 36.02
N PHE A 55 1.79 59.02 37.19
CA PHE A 55 1.38 60.37 37.60
C PHE A 55 1.97 61.47 36.70
N MET A 56 3.09 61.23 36.03
CA MET A 56 3.69 62.20 35.09
C MET A 56 2.87 62.30 33.79
N LEU A 57 2.40 61.17 33.28
CA LEU A 57 1.52 61.14 32.10
C LEU A 57 0.17 61.80 32.41
N GLU A 58 -0.37 61.58 33.60
CA GLU A 58 -1.56 62.30 34.09
C GLU A 58 -1.28 63.81 34.22
N LEU A 59 -0.12 64.26 34.72
CA LEU A 59 0.24 65.68 34.76
C LEU A 59 0.40 66.29 33.34
N ILE A 60 0.98 65.55 32.40
CA ILE A 60 1.08 65.94 30.98
C ILE A 60 -0.32 66.04 30.35
N GLN A 61 -1.23 65.11 30.64
CA GLN A 61 -2.61 65.16 30.16
C GLN A 61 -3.38 66.34 30.77
N ASN A 62 -3.21 66.63 32.06
CA ASN A 62 -3.78 67.82 32.69
C ASN A 62 -3.26 69.12 32.03
N ALA A 63 -1.97 69.18 31.66
CA ALA A 63 -1.43 70.29 30.89
C ALA A 63 -2.08 70.39 29.50
N ASP A 64 -2.20 69.29 28.75
CA ASP A 64 -2.90 69.28 27.45
C ASP A 64 -4.37 69.71 27.56
N ASP A 65 -5.02 69.43 28.69
CA ASP A 65 -6.39 69.79 29.00
C ASP A 65 -6.60 71.27 29.38
N ASN A 66 -5.56 71.98 29.82
CA ASN A 66 -5.64 73.38 30.27
C ASN A 66 -6.10 74.37 29.18
N THR A 67 -6.47 75.58 29.61
CA THR A 67 -6.90 76.67 28.70
C THR A 67 -5.76 77.67 28.50
N TYR A 68 -5.27 77.78 27.27
CA TYR A 68 -4.18 78.68 26.89
C TYR A 68 -4.70 79.92 26.17
N ALA A 69 -3.93 81.01 26.20
CA ALA A 69 -4.30 82.24 25.49
C ALA A 69 -4.14 82.07 23.96
N PRO A 70 -4.97 82.72 23.12
CA PRO A 70 -4.83 82.66 21.67
C PRO A 70 -3.45 83.12 21.20
N GLY A 71 -2.81 82.37 20.30
CA GLY A 71 -1.50 82.69 19.73
C GLY A 71 -0.30 82.38 20.64
N VAL A 72 -0.50 81.80 21.83
CA VAL A 72 0.59 81.34 22.71
C VAL A 72 0.82 79.84 22.50
N ASP A 73 2.08 79.44 22.32
CA ASP A 73 2.49 78.03 22.34
C ASP A 73 2.30 77.42 23.73
N PRO A 74 1.51 76.34 23.90
CA PRO A 74 1.36 75.68 25.19
C PRO A 74 2.63 74.95 25.64
N ILE A 75 3.10 75.30 26.84
CA ILE A 75 4.32 74.83 27.48
C ILE A 75 3.99 74.15 28.81
N LEU A 76 4.67 73.03 29.08
CA LEU A 76 4.79 72.38 30.39
C LEU A 76 6.26 72.38 30.80
N THR A 77 6.57 72.83 32.02
CA THR A 77 7.94 72.86 32.56
C THR A 77 8.03 71.99 33.81
N LEU A 78 8.92 71.00 33.81
CA LEU A 78 9.15 70.02 34.86
C LEU A 78 10.54 70.24 35.47
N ALA A 79 10.62 70.86 36.64
CA ALA A 79 11.87 71.14 37.34
C ALA A 79 12.02 70.29 38.60
N TYR A 80 12.99 69.38 38.62
CA TYR A 80 13.26 68.49 39.75
C TYR A 80 14.57 68.88 40.46
N ARG A 81 14.58 68.84 41.80
CA ARG A 81 15.77 69.06 42.62
C ARG A 81 16.06 67.87 43.53
N GLU A 82 17.34 67.51 43.68
CA GLU A 82 17.78 66.26 44.31
C GLU A 82 17.36 66.05 45.78
N ASP A 83 17.02 67.12 46.51
CA ASP A 83 16.42 67.04 47.85
C ASP A 83 14.95 66.58 47.84
N GLY A 84 14.39 66.27 46.67
CA GLY A 84 13.09 65.63 46.49
C GLY A 84 11.93 66.58 46.23
N TYR A 85 12.18 67.72 45.59
CA TYR A 85 11.12 68.63 45.15
C TYR A 85 10.96 68.63 43.63
N LEU A 86 9.72 68.46 43.17
CA LEU A 86 9.35 68.57 41.75
C LEU A 86 8.38 69.74 41.56
N TRP A 87 8.80 70.76 40.81
CA TRP A 87 7.96 71.84 40.34
C TRP A 87 7.39 71.53 38.96
N VAL A 88 6.10 71.83 38.78
CA VAL A 88 5.36 71.56 37.54
C VAL A 88 4.65 72.85 37.13
N GLY A 89 5.17 73.52 36.10
CA GLY A 89 4.69 74.81 35.62
C GLY A 89 3.94 74.72 34.29
N CYS A 90 2.90 75.53 34.11
CA CYS A 90 2.14 75.66 32.86
C CYS A 90 1.81 77.13 32.55
N ASN A 91 2.04 77.54 31.30
CA ASN A 91 1.72 78.88 30.80
C ASN A 91 0.24 79.07 30.41
N GLU A 92 -0.67 78.37 31.09
CA GLU A 92 -2.13 78.47 30.91
C GLU A 92 -2.70 79.77 31.52
N ILE A 93 -3.98 80.08 31.33
CA ILE A 93 -4.57 81.31 31.89
C ILE A 93 -4.70 81.28 33.43
N GLY A 94 -4.78 80.08 34.00
CA GLY A 94 -4.87 79.81 35.44
C GLY A 94 -6.28 79.45 35.93
N PHE A 95 -6.33 78.89 37.14
CA PHE A 95 -7.48 78.19 37.70
C PHE A 95 -8.71 79.08 37.92
N SER A 96 -9.85 78.61 37.41
CA SER A 96 -11.17 79.09 37.80
C SER A 96 -11.63 78.47 39.13
N LYS A 97 -12.76 78.94 39.65
CA LYS A 97 -13.43 78.36 40.83
C LYS A 97 -13.74 76.87 40.62
N ALA A 98 -14.18 76.50 39.42
CA ALA A 98 -14.53 75.13 39.09
C ALA A 98 -13.32 74.19 39.05
N ASN A 99 -12.14 74.67 38.62
CA ASN A 99 -10.90 73.89 38.70
C ASN A 99 -10.52 73.59 40.15
N VAL A 100 -10.65 74.59 41.04
CA VAL A 100 -10.38 74.42 42.49
C VAL A 100 -11.41 73.53 43.17
N GLU A 101 -12.68 73.59 42.79
CA GLU A 101 -13.71 72.68 43.32
C GLU A 101 -13.49 71.23 42.82
N ALA A 102 -13.24 71.03 41.53
CA ALA A 102 -12.99 69.71 40.94
C ALA A 102 -11.71 69.03 41.48
N ILE A 103 -10.59 69.77 41.61
CA ILE A 103 -9.36 69.22 42.20
C ILE A 103 -9.52 68.92 43.71
N CYS A 104 -10.59 69.38 44.35
CA CYS A 104 -10.94 69.10 45.75
C CYS A 104 -12.06 68.04 45.92
N ASP A 105 -12.32 67.24 44.87
CA ASP A 105 -13.27 66.11 44.92
C ASP A 105 -12.58 64.74 44.68
N ILE A 106 -13.40 63.69 44.71
CA ILE A 106 -13.07 62.29 44.39
C ILE A 106 -13.90 61.81 43.19
N ASN A 107 -15.20 62.11 43.16
CA ASN A 107 -16.16 61.39 42.32
C ASN A 107 -16.69 62.19 41.11
N ASP A 108 -16.92 63.51 41.24
CA ASP A 108 -17.40 64.33 40.14
C ASP A 108 -16.26 65.07 39.43
N SER A 109 -15.90 64.59 38.23
CA SER A 109 -15.13 65.37 37.26
C SER A 109 -16.08 66.30 36.52
N THR A 110 -15.80 67.61 36.48
CA THR A 110 -16.68 68.64 35.90
C THR A 110 -16.70 68.65 34.36
N LYS A 111 -16.71 67.46 33.74
CA LYS A 111 -16.74 67.23 32.28
C LYS A 111 -17.98 66.47 31.78
N LYS A 112 -19.14 66.63 32.45
CA LYS A 112 -20.45 66.39 31.81
C LYS A 112 -20.75 67.52 30.80
N VAL A 113 -19.99 67.54 29.69
CA VAL A 113 -20.11 68.55 28.63
C VAL A 113 -21.17 68.11 27.61
N THR A 114 -22.22 68.90 27.46
CA THR A 114 -23.35 68.68 26.54
C THR A 114 -23.01 68.91 25.05
N ASN A 115 -21.74 68.74 24.68
CA ASN A 115 -21.22 68.79 23.31
C ASN A 115 -19.94 67.93 23.26
N ALA A 116 -20.10 66.64 22.98
CA ALA A 116 -18.99 65.70 22.95
C ALA A 116 -18.16 65.84 21.65
N THR A 117 -17.17 66.74 21.64
CA THR A 117 -16.12 66.70 20.61
C THR A 117 -15.32 65.42 20.75
N LYS A 118 -15.64 64.43 19.92
CA LYS A 118 -14.95 63.16 19.60
C LYS A 118 -13.85 62.71 20.58
N GLY A 119 -14.13 61.63 21.32
CA GLY A 119 -13.12 60.71 21.88
C GLY A 119 -12.02 61.34 22.74
N TYR A 120 -12.33 61.78 23.96
CA TYR A 120 -11.29 62.16 24.93
C TYR A 120 -11.54 61.53 26.29
N ILE A 121 -10.60 60.68 26.73
CA ILE A 121 -10.73 59.84 27.92
C ILE A 121 -10.39 60.67 29.17
N GLY A 122 -11.45 61.15 29.84
CA GLY A 122 -11.38 61.86 31.13
C GLY A 122 -12.23 61.20 32.22
N GLU A 123 -12.35 59.87 32.21
CA GLU A 123 -13.17 59.14 33.18
C GLU A 123 -12.53 59.16 34.59
N LYS A 124 -13.31 59.65 35.57
CA LYS A 124 -13.05 59.72 37.02
C LYS A 124 -12.03 60.80 37.44
N GLY A 125 -12.41 61.63 38.41
CA GLY A 125 -11.61 62.74 38.97
C GLY A 125 -10.40 62.32 39.83
N ILE A 126 -9.84 61.13 39.58
CA ILE A 126 -8.82 60.48 40.40
C ILE A 126 -7.40 60.78 39.86
N GLY A 127 -7.26 61.19 38.59
CA GLY A 127 -5.99 61.41 37.90
C GLY A 127 -4.95 62.21 38.69
N PHE A 128 -5.28 63.43 39.12
CA PHE A 128 -4.41 64.26 39.96
C PHE A 128 -4.03 63.58 41.30
N LYS A 129 -4.87 62.71 41.87
CA LYS A 129 -4.58 62.04 43.14
C LYS A 129 -3.42 61.02 43.04
N SER A 130 -3.06 60.60 41.82
CA SER A 130 -1.92 59.71 41.58
C SER A 130 -0.58 60.30 42.06
N VAL A 131 -0.42 61.63 42.14
CA VAL A 131 0.81 62.27 42.65
C VAL A 131 1.12 61.86 44.09
N PHE A 132 0.11 61.55 44.91
CA PHE A 132 0.29 61.14 46.30
C PHE A 132 0.83 59.71 46.47
N LYS A 133 1.03 58.97 45.36
CA LYS A 133 1.82 57.73 45.34
C LYS A 133 3.26 58.01 45.79
N VAL A 134 3.85 59.10 45.31
CA VAL A 134 5.24 59.51 45.62
C VAL A 134 5.33 60.75 46.54
N ALA A 135 4.31 61.63 46.52
CA ALA A 135 4.33 62.88 47.27
C ALA A 135 3.56 62.84 48.60
N ASN A 136 4.12 63.41 49.67
CA ASN A 136 3.42 63.61 50.95
C ASN A 136 2.71 64.98 51.02
N VAL A 137 3.30 66.03 50.44
CA VAL A 137 2.76 67.39 50.40
C VAL A 137 2.81 67.91 48.97
N VAL A 138 1.71 68.54 48.54
CA VAL A 138 1.60 69.16 47.21
C VAL A 138 1.07 70.59 47.35
N TRP A 139 1.91 71.59 47.05
CA TRP A 139 1.50 72.99 46.95
C TRP A 139 0.96 73.27 45.53
N VAL A 140 0.00 74.17 45.45
CA VAL A 140 -0.63 74.65 44.21
C VAL A 140 -0.67 76.17 44.26
N SER A 141 -0.15 76.81 43.23
CA SER A 141 -0.27 78.25 42.96
C SER A 141 -0.86 78.43 41.58
N SER A 142 -1.94 79.21 41.46
CA SER A 142 -2.52 79.54 40.14
C SER A 142 -3.30 80.85 40.19
N GLY A 143 -2.80 81.87 39.48
CA GLY A 143 -3.39 83.21 39.41
C GLY A 143 -3.51 83.95 40.75
N HIS A 144 -4.56 83.67 41.51
CA HIS A 144 -4.82 84.21 42.86
C HIS A 144 -4.96 83.15 43.95
N TYR A 145 -5.00 81.87 43.57
CA TYR A 145 -5.02 80.74 44.48
C TYR A 145 -3.61 80.38 44.93
N THR A 146 -3.45 80.15 46.23
CA THR A 146 -2.25 79.53 46.80
C THR A 146 -2.65 78.67 48.00
N PHE A 147 -2.44 77.37 47.90
CA PHE A 147 -2.84 76.38 48.89
C PHE A 147 -1.99 75.11 48.77
N ARG A 148 -2.13 74.18 49.70
CA ARG A 148 -1.49 72.86 49.65
C ARG A 148 -2.41 71.74 50.13
N PHE A 149 -2.07 70.53 49.71
CA PHE A 149 -2.64 69.26 50.17
C PHE A 149 -1.61 68.48 51.00
N GLU A 150 -2.09 67.64 51.91
CA GLU A 150 -1.29 66.77 52.78
C GLU A 150 -1.83 65.35 52.69
N ARG A 151 -1.05 64.39 52.19
CA ARG A 151 -1.50 63.01 52.01
C ARG A 151 -1.95 62.37 53.31
N ASP A 152 -1.18 62.58 54.38
CA ASP A 152 -1.29 61.83 55.64
C ASP A 152 -2.36 62.41 56.59
N SER A 153 -2.97 63.56 56.22
CA SER A 153 -4.12 64.17 56.91
C SER A 153 -5.45 63.50 56.49
N VAL A 154 -6.43 63.36 57.40
CA VAL A 154 -7.64 62.52 57.24
C VAL A 154 -8.43 62.75 55.94
N LEU A 155 -8.51 64.00 55.47
CA LEU A 155 -9.10 64.38 54.17
C LEU A 155 -8.08 65.12 53.27
N GLY A 156 -6.79 65.11 53.61
CA GLY A 156 -5.84 66.12 53.14
C GLY A 156 -5.42 66.00 51.66
N MET A 157 -5.73 64.89 50.99
CA MET A 157 -5.64 64.76 49.52
C MET A 157 -6.75 65.50 48.76
N ILE A 158 -7.82 65.95 49.44
CA ILE A 158 -8.97 66.66 48.84
C ILE A 158 -9.37 67.94 49.58
N VAL A 159 -8.95 68.13 50.83
CA VAL A 159 -9.15 69.36 51.59
C VAL A 159 -7.93 70.27 51.43
N PRO A 160 -8.06 71.42 50.76
CA PRO A 160 -6.95 72.36 50.62
C PRO A 160 -6.68 73.10 51.94
N ILE A 161 -5.41 73.42 52.17
CA ILE A 161 -4.92 74.25 53.27
C ILE A 161 -4.37 75.53 52.65
N TRP A 162 -4.95 76.70 52.98
CA TRP A 162 -4.42 77.98 52.49
C TRP A 162 -3.03 78.24 53.06
N CYS A 163 -2.06 78.51 52.19
CA CYS A 163 -0.67 78.80 52.55
C CYS A 163 -0.02 79.61 51.43
N ASP A 164 1.16 80.18 51.67
CA ASP A 164 2.02 80.64 50.58
C ASP A 164 2.64 79.43 49.85
N PHE A 165 2.99 79.62 48.58
CA PHE A 165 3.51 78.56 47.71
C PHE A 165 5.00 78.30 47.99
N ASN A 166 5.43 77.05 47.92
CA ASN A 166 6.85 76.68 47.99
C ASN A 166 7.55 77.04 46.66
N ALA A 167 7.86 78.33 46.49
CA ALA A 167 8.42 78.88 45.25
C ALA A 167 9.87 78.46 45.02
N THR A 168 10.28 78.47 43.75
CA THR A 168 11.68 78.31 43.31
C THR A 168 12.05 79.49 42.41
N PRO A 169 13.31 79.98 42.41
CA PRO A 169 13.77 80.94 41.40
C PRO A 169 13.88 80.32 39.99
N THR A 170 13.88 78.98 39.88
CA THR A 170 14.20 78.28 38.62
C THR A 170 13.05 78.17 37.63
N VAL A 171 11.79 78.26 38.09
CA VAL A 171 10.59 78.18 37.25
C VAL A 171 9.50 79.08 37.83
N SER A 172 8.90 79.93 36.98
CA SER A 172 7.82 80.85 37.36
C SER A 172 6.77 80.88 36.25
N GLU A 173 5.73 80.04 36.39
CA GLU A 173 4.63 79.91 35.44
C GLU A 173 3.28 80.32 36.05
N ARG A 174 2.26 80.49 35.20
CA ARG A 174 0.95 81.02 35.61
C ARG A 174 0.15 80.04 36.49
N THR A 175 0.28 78.75 36.22
CA THR A 175 -0.08 77.66 37.14
C THR A 175 1.20 76.90 37.50
N MET A 176 1.38 76.64 38.79
CA MET A 176 2.54 75.97 39.36
C MET A 176 2.09 74.97 40.43
N PHE A 177 2.57 73.74 40.34
CA PHE A 177 2.57 72.79 41.46
C PHE A 177 3.98 72.65 42.02
N CYS A 178 4.09 72.29 43.29
CA CYS A 178 5.32 71.78 43.90
C CYS A 178 4.96 70.50 44.65
N LEU A 179 5.67 69.41 44.38
CA LEU A 179 5.48 68.10 45.02
C LEU A 179 6.72 67.82 45.89
N GLN A 180 6.54 67.53 47.17
CA GLN A 180 7.60 67.00 48.05
C GLN A 180 7.54 65.46 48.02
N ILE A 181 8.64 64.83 47.63
CA ILE A 181 8.83 63.39 47.51
C ILE A 181 9.77 62.95 48.65
N PRO A 182 9.25 62.48 49.79
CA PRO A 182 10.07 62.23 50.97
C PRO A 182 10.97 61.00 50.80
N ASP A 183 10.51 59.96 50.10
CA ASP A 183 11.24 58.70 49.95
C ASP A 183 12.41 58.78 48.95
N VAL A 184 13.53 58.13 49.27
CA VAL A 184 14.78 58.20 48.51
C VAL A 184 14.76 57.30 47.27
N GLN A 185 13.97 56.23 47.26
CA GLN A 185 13.81 55.36 46.09
C GLN A 185 12.79 55.96 45.09
N ASP A 186 11.69 56.54 45.58
CA ASP A 186 10.77 57.32 44.74
C ASP A 186 11.49 58.48 44.06
N ARG A 187 12.35 59.23 44.78
CA ARG A 187 13.20 60.29 44.19
C ARG A 187 14.04 59.83 43.00
N LYS A 188 14.80 58.73 43.17
CA LYS A 188 15.63 58.16 42.10
C LYS A 188 14.78 57.77 40.88
N THR A 189 13.63 57.14 41.15
CA THR A 189 12.73 56.66 40.10
C THR A 189 12.10 57.84 39.36
N VAL A 190 11.62 58.86 40.09
CA VAL A 190 11.09 60.10 39.49
C VAL A 190 12.13 60.83 38.64
N LYS A 191 13.40 60.92 39.08
CA LYS A 191 14.47 61.50 38.24
C LYS A 191 14.68 60.70 36.95
N ALA A 192 14.72 59.37 37.02
CA ALA A 192 14.89 58.52 35.85
C ALA A 192 13.68 58.60 34.89
N ASP A 193 12.47 58.54 35.45
CA ASP A 193 11.19 58.64 34.74
C ASP A 193 11.11 59.99 33.98
N LEU A 194 11.46 61.11 34.62
CA LEU A 194 11.52 62.44 33.97
C LEU A 194 12.52 62.49 32.81
N LEU A 195 13.72 61.93 33.00
CA LEU A 195 14.75 61.93 31.96
C LEU A 195 14.38 61.02 30.76
N SER A 196 13.53 60.02 30.99
CA SER A 196 13.06 59.06 29.97
C SER A 196 11.99 59.59 29.01
N LEU A 197 11.39 60.76 29.28
CA LEU A 197 10.32 61.32 28.45
C LEU A 197 10.77 61.51 26.99
N GLN A 198 9.99 60.99 26.03
CA GLN A 198 10.31 60.97 24.60
C GLN A 198 9.50 62.03 23.82
N THR A 199 9.98 62.47 22.65
CA THR A 199 9.33 63.54 21.87
C THR A 199 7.98 63.13 21.30
N GLU A 200 7.82 61.84 20.98
CA GLU A 200 6.58 61.27 20.42
C GLU A 200 5.37 61.41 21.36
N LEU A 201 5.60 61.63 22.66
CA LEU A 201 4.56 62.03 23.61
C LEU A 201 3.75 63.24 23.12
N LEU A 202 4.41 64.22 22.50
CA LEU A 202 3.74 65.41 21.98
C LEU A 202 2.88 65.11 20.75
N LEU A 203 3.12 64.02 20.02
CA LEU A 203 2.53 63.80 18.69
C LEU A 203 1.00 63.73 18.71
N PHE A 204 0.44 63.04 19.70
CA PHE A 204 -0.99 62.75 19.81
C PHE A 204 -1.72 63.61 20.84
N LEU A 205 -1.02 64.49 21.55
CA LEU A 205 -1.61 65.52 22.41
C LEU A 205 -2.27 66.63 21.58
N ARG A 206 -3.34 67.25 22.08
CA ARG A 206 -4.17 68.18 21.30
C ARG A 206 -3.63 69.61 21.29
N LYS A 207 -3.34 70.16 22.47
CA LYS A 207 -2.87 71.54 22.69
C LYS A 207 -1.38 71.62 22.95
N LEU A 208 -0.82 70.73 23.78
CA LEU A 208 0.57 70.83 24.23
C LEU A 208 1.56 70.84 23.04
N ARG A 209 2.50 71.78 23.03
CA ARG A 209 3.50 71.92 21.94
C ARG A 209 4.94 71.76 22.41
N ASN A 210 5.22 72.09 23.68
CA ASN A 210 6.55 72.01 24.28
C ASN A 210 6.50 71.39 25.68
N ILE A 211 7.51 70.57 26.02
CA ILE A 211 7.78 70.09 27.38
C ILE A 211 9.25 70.37 27.71
N ASN A 212 9.52 71.12 28.78
CA ASN A 212 10.86 71.35 29.32
C ASN A 212 11.09 70.42 30.52
N VAL A 213 12.24 69.76 30.59
CA VAL A 213 12.67 68.93 31.73
C VAL A 213 14.00 69.48 32.23
N CYS A 214 14.06 69.88 33.50
CA CYS A 214 15.24 70.47 34.12
C CYS A 214 15.53 69.78 35.46
N ILE A 215 16.78 69.34 35.66
CA ILE A 215 17.27 68.73 36.91
C ILE A 215 18.24 69.71 37.58
N TYR A 216 18.12 69.90 38.89
CA TYR A 216 18.93 70.83 39.68
C TYR A 216 19.57 70.14 40.89
N ASP A 217 20.83 70.46 41.14
CA ASP A 217 21.52 70.11 42.39
C ASP A 217 21.05 71.02 43.55
N VAL A 218 21.22 70.57 44.78
CA VAL A 218 20.75 71.31 45.97
C VAL A 218 21.55 72.59 46.15
N GLY A 219 20.89 73.73 45.90
CA GLY A 219 21.50 75.07 45.95
C GLY A 219 21.93 75.63 44.59
N SER A 220 21.81 74.86 43.50
CA SER A 220 22.00 75.39 42.14
C SER A 220 20.80 76.24 41.70
N VAL A 221 21.06 77.23 40.86
CA VAL A 221 20.05 78.01 40.12
C VAL A 221 20.01 77.58 38.64
N GLU A 222 21.13 77.08 38.11
CA GLU A 222 21.22 76.51 36.76
C GLU A 222 20.98 74.99 36.77
N PRO A 223 20.40 74.40 35.71
CA PRO A 223 20.18 72.97 35.63
C PRO A 223 21.49 72.20 35.42
N THR A 224 21.65 71.06 36.10
CA THR A 224 22.80 70.16 35.95
C THR A 224 22.57 69.07 34.90
N SER A 225 21.32 68.85 34.50
CA SER A 225 20.94 68.11 33.28
C SER A 225 19.52 68.51 32.85
N GLY A 226 19.17 68.39 31.57
CA GLY A 226 17.83 68.72 31.10
C GLY A 226 17.68 68.78 29.59
N PHE A 227 16.45 68.80 29.10
CA PHE A 227 16.13 68.90 27.67
C PHE A 227 14.77 69.54 27.44
N THR A 228 14.55 70.07 26.23
CA THR A 228 13.22 70.48 25.75
C THR A 228 12.78 69.55 24.61
N LEU A 229 11.56 69.02 24.75
CA LEU A 229 10.81 68.34 23.70
C LEU A 229 9.91 69.38 23.00
N LYS A 230 9.90 69.41 21.66
CA LYS A 230 8.99 70.27 20.86
C LYS A 230 8.35 69.51 19.72
N ARG A 231 7.11 69.88 19.37
CA ARG A 231 6.41 69.43 18.16
C ARG A 231 6.11 70.63 17.27
N ARG A 232 6.69 70.66 16.07
CA ARG A 232 6.37 71.63 15.01
C ARG A 232 5.56 70.93 13.92
N GLN A 233 4.51 71.59 13.46
CA GLN A 233 3.78 71.22 12.24
C GLN A 233 4.03 72.32 11.22
N LEU A 234 4.35 71.95 9.98
CA LEU A 234 4.53 72.92 8.90
C LEU A 234 3.17 73.51 8.49
N PRO A 235 3.06 74.84 8.27
CA PRO A 235 1.85 75.44 7.74
C PRO A 235 1.62 75.03 6.27
N GLU A 236 0.35 74.85 5.91
CA GLU A 236 -0.11 74.20 4.67
C GLU A 236 0.08 75.07 3.41
N PRO A 237 0.15 74.46 2.19
CA PRO A 237 -1.11 74.20 1.47
C PRO A 237 -1.11 72.90 0.63
N GLN A 238 -0.58 71.79 1.17
CA GLN A 238 -0.71 70.45 0.60
C GLN A 238 -1.13 69.42 1.66
N PRO A 239 -1.83 68.33 1.28
CA PRO A 239 -2.31 67.29 2.20
C PRO A 239 -1.18 66.35 2.66
N GLN A 240 -0.06 66.91 3.12
CA GLN A 240 1.14 66.21 3.56
C GLN A 240 1.44 66.58 5.00
N THR A 241 0.85 65.85 5.94
CA THR A 241 0.96 66.09 7.39
C THR A 241 2.33 65.64 7.92
N ILE A 242 3.42 66.25 7.46
CA ILE A 242 4.75 66.06 8.06
C ILE A 242 4.79 66.79 9.39
N VAL A 243 5.24 66.11 10.44
CA VAL A 243 5.45 66.66 11.78
C VAL A 243 6.91 66.50 12.15
N THR A 244 7.54 67.61 12.54
CA THR A 244 8.92 67.61 13.03
C THR A 244 8.91 67.58 14.56
N LEU A 245 9.59 66.59 15.12
CA LEU A 245 9.85 66.45 16.55
C LEU A 245 11.29 66.88 16.84
N HIS A 246 11.48 67.68 17.88
CA HIS A 246 12.80 68.17 18.32
C HIS A 246 13.06 67.79 19.78
N ARG A 247 14.25 67.28 20.08
CA ARG A 247 14.82 67.14 21.43
C ARG A 247 16.14 67.90 21.50
N ALA A 248 16.14 69.04 22.17
CA ALA A 248 17.36 69.82 22.41
C ALA A 248 17.80 69.66 23.87
N ASP A 249 19.08 69.37 24.11
CA ASP A 249 19.66 69.39 25.46
C ASP A 249 19.78 70.84 25.96
N LEU A 250 19.41 71.08 27.23
CA LEU A 250 19.38 72.42 27.83
C LEU A 250 20.71 72.84 28.48
N VAL A 251 21.62 71.90 28.73
CA VAL A 251 22.92 72.13 29.36
C VAL A 251 24.05 72.07 28.31
N HIS A 252 23.87 71.29 27.24
CA HIS A 252 24.79 71.15 26.12
C HIS A 252 24.09 71.40 24.77
N PRO A 253 23.77 72.66 24.40
CA PRO A 253 22.94 73.00 23.22
C PRO A 253 23.51 72.61 21.85
N SER A 254 24.71 72.01 21.78
CA SER A 254 25.28 71.42 20.57
C SER A 254 24.65 70.08 20.18
N THR A 255 23.84 69.46 21.05
CA THR A 255 23.07 68.24 20.74
C THR A 255 21.58 68.57 20.60
N GLU A 256 21.14 68.70 19.36
CA GLU A 256 19.73 68.70 18.97
C GLU A 256 19.46 67.43 18.13
N ASP A 257 18.49 66.63 18.56
CA ASP A 257 17.98 65.46 17.86
C ASP A 257 16.64 65.84 17.21
N ILE A 258 16.50 65.55 15.91
CA ILE A 258 15.39 66.01 15.06
C ILE A 258 14.87 64.84 14.25
N GLU A 259 13.59 64.53 14.41
CA GLU A 259 12.90 63.50 13.62
C GLU A 259 11.74 64.11 12.82
N GLU A 260 11.61 63.71 11.56
CA GLU A 260 10.43 63.98 10.74
C GLU A 260 9.55 62.74 10.62
N LEU A 261 8.26 62.92 10.87
CA LEU A 261 7.23 61.87 10.83
C LEU A 261 6.18 62.21 9.77
N MET A 262 5.94 61.28 8.85
CA MET A 262 4.84 61.35 7.90
C MET A 262 3.55 60.84 8.56
N ILE A 263 2.61 61.75 8.86
CA ILE A 263 1.36 61.40 9.55
C ILE A 263 0.22 61.14 8.56
N THR A 264 -0.38 59.94 8.65
CA THR A 264 -1.60 59.55 7.94
C THR A 264 -2.75 59.39 8.93
N ARG A 265 -3.98 59.75 8.54
CA ARG A 265 -5.18 59.73 9.38
C ARG A 265 -6.33 59.07 8.66
N LEU A 266 -7.12 58.25 9.36
CA LEU A 266 -8.34 57.64 8.86
C LEU A 266 -9.45 57.72 9.91
N ILE A 267 -10.67 58.02 9.47
CA ILE A 267 -11.86 57.88 10.31
C ILE A 267 -12.44 56.49 10.07
N VAL A 268 -12.58 55.71 11.14
CA VAL A 268 -13.30 54.43 11.13
C VAL A 268 -14.75 54.73 11.48
N GLU A 269 -15.66 54.40 10.56
CA GLU A 269 -17.11 54.59 10.71
C GLU A 269 -17.81 53.26 11.03
N GLY A 270 -19.04 53.33 11.55
CA GLY A 270 -19.82 52.14 11.90
C GLY A 270 -19.30 51.41 13.15
N MET A 271 -18.69 52.15 14.09
CA MET A 271 -18.07 51.57 15.27
C MET A 271 -19.05 50.71 16.10
N PRO A 272 -18.64 49.51 16.58
CA PRO A 272 -19.46 48.67 17.43
C PRO A 272 -19.91 49.34 18.73
N HIS A 273 -21.04 48.89 19.29
CA HIS A 273 -21.53 49.42 20.56
C HIS A 273 -20.62 49.02 21.74
N GLU A 274 -20.01 50.00 22.41
CA GLU A 274 -19.20 49.82 23.61
C GLU A 274 -19.70 50.74 24.74
N SER A 275 -19.90 50.16 25.93
CA SER A 275 -20.37 50.82 27.15
C SER A 275 -19.55 52.05 27.57
N LYS A 276 -18.24 52.05 27.31
CA LYS A 276 -17.33 53.17 27.60
C LYS A 276 -17.34 54.26 26.50
N ARG A 277 -18.16 54.11 25.46
CA ARG A 277 -18.17 54.94 24.24
C ARG A 277 -19.59 55.23 23.73
N GLU A 278 -20.58 55.28 24.64
CA GLU A 278 -21.98 55.56 24.30
C GLU A 278 -22.12 56.79 23.37
N GLY A 279 -22.85 56.61 22.26
CA GLY A 279 -23.08 57.66 21.26
C GLY A 279 -21.96 57.91 20.24
N ILE A 280 -20.82 57.21 20.31
CA ILE A 280 -19.70 57.42 19.37
C ILE A 280 -19.74 56.39 18.24
N ALA A 281 -20.33 56.77 17.10
CA ALA A 281 -20.47 55.91 15.92
C ALA A 281 -19.25 55.92 14.96
N ALA A 282 -18.29 56.83 15.15
CA ALA A 282 -17.08 56.94 14.34
C ALA A 282 -15.92 57.57 15.14
N THR A 283 -14.69 57.09 14.93
CA THR A 283 -13.49 57.57 15.65
C THR A 283 -12.26 57.58 14.74
N GLU A 284 -11.13 58.14 15.20
CA GLU A 284 -9.91 58.31 14.40
C GLU A 284 -8.83 57.26 14.75
N VAL A 285 -8.16 56.76 13.70
CA VAL A 285 -6.89 56.03 13.80
C VAL A 285 -5.82 56.85 13.08
N VAL A 286 -4.63 56.95 13.69
CA VAL A 286 -3.51 57.76 13.21
C VAL A 286 -2.23 56.92 13.15
N LEU A 287 -1.51 57.02 12.04
CA LEU A 287 -0.26 56.30 11.78
C LEU A 287 0.84 57.32 11.50
N ALA A 288 2.01 57.14 12.11
CA ALA A 288 3.18 57.95 11.85
C ALA A 288 4.33 57.07 11.36
N LEU A 289 4.81 57.35 10.14
CA LEU A 289 5.97 56.68 9.55
C LEU A 289 7.19 57.61 9.64
N PRO A 290 8.27 57.23 10.37
CA PRO A 290 9.53 57.96 10.36
C PRO A 290 10.13 58.12 8.97
N ILE A 291 10.49 59.35 8.62
CA ILE A 291 11.15 59.70 7.36
C ILE A 291 12.65 59.41 7.52
N SER A 292 12.98 58.11 7.58
CA SER A 292 14.35 57.61 7.74
C SER A 292 14.82 56.86 6.49
N ALA A 293 16.09 57.06 6.15
CA ALA A 293 16.78 56.31 5.10
C ALA A 293 16.97 54.83 5.44
N ASP A 294 16.92 54.45 6.73
CA ASP A 294 16.99 53.05 7.16
C ASP A 294 15.90 52.69 8.19
N ALA A 295 14.65 52.76 7.75
CA ALA A 295 13.45 52.37 8.50
C ALA A 295 13.50 50.95 9.11
N ALA A 296 14.37 50.06 8.61
CA ALA A 296 14.53 48.68 9.08
C ALA A 296 15.35 48.58 10.39
N SER A 297 16.20 49.56 10.68
CA SER A 297 17.08 49.59 11.86
C SER A 297 16.54 50.44 13.02
N LEU A 298 15.33 51.00 12.86
CA LEU A 298 14.67 51.78 13.90
C LEU A 298 14.29 50.91 15.11
N PRO A 299 14.34 51.44 16.35
CA PRO A 299 13.91 50.71 17.54
C PRO A 299 12.39 50.50 17.56
N PRO A 300 11.89 49.44 18.22
CA PRO A 300 10.47 49.28 18.52
C PRO A 300 9.89 50.47 19.30
N ARG A 301 8.72 50.95 18.86
CA ARG A 301 8.04 52.13 19.39
C ARG A 301 6.76 51.80 20.16
N PRO A 302 6.29 52.69 21.04
CA PRO A 302 5.04 52.50 21.75
C PRO A 302 3.81 52.73 20.86
N ILE A 303 2.75 51.97 21.14
CA ILE A 303 1.39 52.17 20.61
C ILE A 303 0.63 53.10 21.57
N TYR A 304 -0.21 53.96 21.03
CA TYR A 304 -0.87 55.05 21.77
C TYR A 304 -2.39 54.91 21.83
N ASN A 305 -2.94 55.36 22.96
CA ASN A 305 -4.32 55.79 23.11
C ASN A 305 -4.27 57.18 23.76
N PHE A 306 -3.95 58.19 22.94
CA PHE A 306 -3.52 59.56 23.29
C PHE A 306 -2.20 59.63 24.09
N LEU A 307 -1.96 58.68 25.00
CA LEU A 307 -0.72 58.43 25.75
C LEU A 307 -0.15 57.05 25.36
N PRO A 308 1.17 56.80 25.54
CA PRO A 308 1.78 55.51 25.19
C PRO A 308 1.34 54.40 26.14
N ILE A 309 1.06 53.23 25.58
CA ILE A 309 0.55 52.04 26.28
C ILE A 309 1.67 51.00 26.44
N ALA A 310 2.10 50.41 25.32
CA ALA A 310 2.98 49.25 25.25
C ALA A 310 3.82 49.28 23.96
N ILE A 311 4.99 48.64 24.00
CA ILE A 311 5.90 48.49 22.85
C ILE A 311 5.79 47.06 22.34
N LEU A 312 5.21 46.85 21.15
CA LEU A 312 4.90 45.51 20.61
C LEU A 312 5.70 45.14 19.35
N GLY A 313 6.86 45.77 19.13
CA GLY A 313 7.80 45.43 18.04
C GLY A 313 7.69 46.31 16.78
N PHE A 314 6.63 47.11 16.63
CA PHE A 314 6.44 48.01 15.50
C PHE A 314 7.51 49.13 15.48
N THR A 315 8.06 49.44 14.32
CA THR A 315 9.05 50.53 14.13
C THR A 315 8.41 51.88 13.75
N PHE A 316 7.08 51.92 13.72
CA PHE A 316 6.22 53.08 13.44
C PHE A 316 5.31 53.37 14.66
N LEU A 317 4.70 54.56 14.73
CA LEU A 317 3.77 54.92 15.80
C LEU A 317 2.33 54.70 15.31
N LEU A 318 1.50 54.05 16.13
CA LEU A 318 0.08 53.83 15.89
C LEU A 318 -0.73 54.38 17.07
N GLN A 319 -1.76 55.19 16.78
CA GLN A 319 -2.69 55.74 17.77
C GLN A 319 -4.13 55.45 17.40
N ALA A 320 -4.92 54.94 18.35
CA ALA A 320 -6.36 54.76 18.22
C ALA A 320 -7.05 54.88 19.58
N ASP A 321 -8.36 55.10 19.59
CA ASP A 321 -9.18 55.19 20.81
C ASP A 321 -9.47 53.79 21.42
N PHE A 322 -8.41 53.05 21.74
CA PHE A 322 -8.49 51.66 22.20
C PHE A 322 -9.17 51.50 23.58
N ILE A 323 -9.94 50.43 23.75
CA ILE A 323 -10.39 49.96 25.07
C ILE A 323 -9.22 49.22 25.73
N LEU A 324 -8.72 49.75 26.85
CA LEU A 324 -7.55 49.22 27.56
C LEU A 324 -7.93 48.22 28.65
N THR A 325 -6.94 47.41 29.06
CA THR A 325 -6.99 46.55 30.25
C THR A 325 -7.18 47.37 31.54
N ALA A 326 -7.54 46.72 32.65
CA ALA A 326 -7.77 47.39 33.93
C ALA A 326 -6.55 48.20 34.42
N ASN A 327 -5.33 47.71 34.18
CA ASN A 327 -4.08 48.40 34.51
C ASN A 327 -3.63 49.46 33.47
N ARG A 328 -4.38 49.66 32.38
CA ARG A 328 -4.09 50.56 31.24
C ARG A 328 -2.75 50.34 30.52
N GLU A 329 -1.94 49.36 30.90
CA GLU A 329 -0.65 49.03 30.27
C GLU A 329 -0.78 48.14 29.00
N ASN A 330 -1.99 47.70 28.64
CA ASN A 330 -2.25 46.95 27.40
C ASN A 330 -3.64 47.26 26.81
N ILE A 331 -3.84 46.90 25.54
CA ILE A 331 -5.15 46.92 24.88
C ILE A 331 -5.93 45.66 25.34
N ALA A 332 -7.23 45.79 25.59
CA ALA A 332 -8.07 44.67 26.00
C ALA A 332 -8.34 43.70 24.83
N SER A 333 -8.08 42.41 25.06
CA SER A 333 -8.49 41.31 24.18
C SER A 333 -10.03 41.16 24.12
N ASP A 334 -10.50 40.39 23.14
CA ASP A 334 -11.91 39.96 22.99
C ASP A 334 -12.95 41.11 22.96
N ASN A 335 -12.54 42.27 22.44
CA ASN A 335 -13.37 43.47 22.36
C ASN A 335 -13.61 43.91 20.90
N ALA A 336 -14.88 43.99 20.51
CA ALA A 336 -15.27 44.29 19.12
C ALA A 336 -14.87 45.70 18.65
N TRP A 337 -14.88 46.69 19.54
CA TRP A 337 -14.42 48.05 19.24
C TRP A 337 -12.92 48.05 18.92
N ASN A 338 -12.12 47.33 19.71
CA ASN A 338 -10.68 47.17 19.41
C ASN A 338 -10.46 46.47 18.06
N ASN A 339 -11.20 45.40 17.76
CA ASN A 339 -11.06 44.71 16.47
C ASN A 339 -11.33 45.64 15.28
N ALA A 340 -12.40 46.45 15.33
CA ALA A 340 -12.70 47.45 14.30
C ALA A 340 -11.58 48.51 14.14
N LEU A 341 -10.93 48.92 15.23
CA LEU A 341 -9.76 49.81 15.17
C LEU A 341 -8.52 49.13 14.56
N LEU A 342 -8.33 47.83 14.78
CA LEU A 342 -7.22 47.07 14.18
C LEU A 342 -7.41 46.89 12.67
N ASP A 343 -8.65 46.62 12.24
CA ASP A 343 -8.97 46.48 10.81
C ASP A 343 -8.82 47.83 10.11
N GLY A 344 -9.35 48.91 10.70
CA GLY A 344 -9.11 50.28 10.25
C GLY A 344 -7.64 50.71 10.29
N ALA A 345 -6.80 50.13 11.17
CA ALA A 345 -5.36 50.36 11.17
C ALA A 345 -4.64 49.70 9.97
N VAL A 346 -5.16 48.58 9.43
CA VAL A 346 -4.66 47.98 8.19
C VAL A 346 -5.02 48.86 6.98
N ASP A 347 -6.28 49.30 6.89
CA ASP A 347 -6.74 50.21 5.82
C ASP A 347 -6.01 51.56 5.84
N LEU A 348 -5.72 52.08 7.03
CA LEU A 348 -4.90 53.26 7.24
C LEU A 348 -3.47 53.05 6.75
N PHE A 349 -2.86 51.88 7.01
CA PHE A 349 -1.51 51.59 6.55
C PHE A 349 -1.46 51.47 5.01
N ILE A 350 -2.43 50.82 4.38
CA ILE A 350 -2.58 50.80 2.91
C ILE A 350 -2.76 52.23 2.37
N THR A 351 -3.52 53.07 3.07
CA THR A 351 -3.70 54.49 2.72
C THR A 351 -2.40 55.28 2.84
N ALA A 352 -1.59 55.03 3.87
CA ALA A 352 -0.27 55.63 4.05
C ALA A 352 0.70 55.20 2.94
N VAL A 353 0.74 53.92 2.58
CA VAL A 353 1.54 53.40 1.47
C VAL A 353 1.12 54.03 0.13
N ARG A 354 -0.19 54.15 -0.12
CA ARG A 354 -0.72 54.89 -1.29
C ARG A 354 -0.32 56.37 -1.25
N GLN A 355 -0.16 56.98 -0.08
CA GLN A 355 0.35 58.35 0.06
C GLN A 355 1.86 58.41 -0.21
N CYS A 356 2.67 57.49 0.33
CA CYS A 356 4.11 57.38 0.08
C CYS A 356 4.42 57.26 -1.43
N ASN A 357 3.66 56.44 -2.14
CA ASN A 357 3.80 56.26 -3.59
C ASN A 357 3.39 57.52 -4.40
N ARG A 358 2.54 58.40 -3.85
CA ARG A 358 2.14 59.66 -4.50
C ARG A 358 3.10 60.82 -4.20
N THR A 359 3.69 60.86 -3.00
CA THR A 359 4.56 61.97 -2.57
C THR A 359 6.05 61.68 -2.77
N GLY A 360 6.43 60.42 -2.96
CA GLY A 360 7.83 59.95 -2.95
C GLY A 360 8.39 59.71 -1.54
N ILE A 361 7.77 60.30 -0.49
CA ILE A 361 8.21 60.17 0.90
C ILE A 361 8.03 58.73 1.36
N CYS A 362 9.10 58.11 1.85
CA CYS A 362 9.13 56.70 2.26
C CYS A 362 8.72 55.67 1.18
N LYS A 363 8.62 56.06 -0.11
CA LYS A 363 8.16 55.21 -1.24
C LYS A 363 8.85 53.83 -1.31
N TYR A 364 10.13 53.78 -0.98
CA TYR A 364 10.94 52.55 -1.01
C TYR A 364 11.33 52.02 0.38
N SER A 365 11.12 52.80 1.45
CA SER A 365 11.42 52.38 2.83
C SER A 365 10.18 51.92 3.62
N TRP A 366 8.96 52.14 3.11
CA TRP A 366 7.75 51.62 3.76
C TRP A 366 7.70 50.09 3.89
N PRO A 367 8.28 49.26 2.99
CA PRO A 367 8.28 47.82 3.16
C PRO A 367 8.96 47.36 4.47
N ALA A 368 9.96 48.10 4.97
CA ALA A 368 10.57 47.84 6.27
C ALA A 368 9.56 47.96 7.43
N PHE A 369 8.67 48.96 7.41
CA PHE A 369 7.59 49.10 8.39
C PHE A 369 6.59 47.95 8.27
N ALA A 370 6.25 47.51 7.05
CA ALA A 370 5.35 46.38 6.82
C ALA A 370 5.98 45.01 7.15
N THR A 371 7.30 44.94 7.38
CA THR A 371 8.06 43.69 7.59
C THR A 371 8.83 43.66 8.93
N CYS A 372 8.58 44.64 9.82
CA CYS A 372 9.19 44.69 11.15
C CYS A 372 8.83 43.47 12.01
N ARG A 373 9.69 43.15 13.00
CA ARG A 373 9.48 42.01 13.91
C ARG A 373 8.40 42.32 14.94
N GLU A 374 7.22 41.77 14.72
CA GLU A 374 6.14 41.77 15.70
C GLU A 374 6.55 41.02 16.99
N ALA A 375 6.33 41.65 18.14
CA ALA A 375 6.58 41.10 19.47
C ALA A 375 5.28 41.04 20.30
N ALA A 376 4.13 40.94 19.62
CA ALA A 376 2.78 41.08 20.17
C ALA A 376 2.13 39.77 20.66
N HIS A 377 2.90 38.67 20.72
CA HIS A 377 2.40 37.32 21.04
C HIS A 377 1.54 37.30 22.32
N GLY A 378 0.32 36.76 22.22
CA GLY A 378 -0.63 36.69 23.33
C GLY A 378 -1.36 38.01 23.66
N THR A 379 -1.26 39.04 22.80
CA THR A 379 -2.05 40.28 22.89
C THR A 379 -3.07 40.37 21.77
N VAL A 380 -4.01 41.34 21.81
CA VAL A 380 -4.97 41.56 20.71
C VAL A 380 -4.31 41.99 19.38
N MET A 381 -3.03 42.39 19.42
CA MET A 381 -2.23 42.75 18.24
C MET A 381 -1.53 41.53 17.60
N ASP A 382 -1.63 40.33 18.19
CA ASP A 382 -0.99 39.10 17.69
C ASP A 382 -1.47 38.77 16.26
N GLY A 383 -0.52 38.65 15.34
CA GLY A 383 -0.75 38.43 13.92
C GLY A 383 -1.10 39.69 13.12
N PHE A 384 -1.09 40.90 13.71
CA PHE A 384 -1.40 42.15 13.00
C PHE A 384 -0.53 42.35 11.75
N MET A 385 0.80 42.16 11.85
CA MET A 385 1.72 42.27 10.71
C MET A 385 1.49 41.17 9.67
N THR A 386 0.88 40.04 10.04
CA THR A 386 0.50 38.99 9.09
C THR A 386 -0.80 39.35 8.36
N ARG A 387 -1.77 39.95 9.05
CA ARG A 387 -2.99 40.49 8.41
C ARG A 387 -2.67 41.66 7.47
N LEU A 388 -1.82 42.59 7.92
CA LEU A 388 -1.35 43.73 7.12
C LEU A 388 -0.63 43.29 5.84
N ARG A 389 0.38 42.40 5.94
CA ARG A 389 1.11 41.91 4.76
C ARG A 389 0.22 41.13 3.79
N LYS A 390 -0.80 40.41 4.28
CA LYS A 390 -1.78 39.76 3.42
C LYS A 390 -2.63 40.78 2.66
N ALA A 391 -3.14 41.81 3.33
CA ALA A 391 -3.94 42.86 2.67
C ALA A 391 -3.11 43.64 1.62
N LEU A 392 -1.81 43.86 1.88
CA LEU A 392 -0.87 44.46 0.93
C LEU A 392 -0.56 43.57 -0.30
N GLN A 393 -0.90 42.27 -0.30
CA GLN A 393 -0.70 41.38 -1.45
C GLN A 393 -1.78 41.54 -2.53
N ASP A 394 -2.98 41.95 -2.14
CA ASP A 394 -4.11 42.20 -3.04
C ASP A 394 -4.10 43.64 -3.63
N GLU A 395 -3.12 44.46 -3.24
CA GLU A 395 -3.01 45.89 -3.53
C GLU A 395 -1.87 46.22 -4.51
N SER A 396 -2.10 47.14 -5.45
CA SER A 396 -1.09 47.62 -6.40
C SER A 396 -0.22 48.71 -5.75
N VAL A 397 0.71 48.29 -4.88
CA VAL A 397 1.51 49.19 -4.03
C VAL A 397 3.02 49.13 -4.22
N LEU A 398 3.54 48.18 -5.02
CA LEU A 398 4.97 48.09 -5.32
C LEU A 398 5.26 48.57 -6.73
N GLU A 399 6.28 49.40 -6.89
CA GLU A 399 6.70 49.88 -8.20
C GLU A 399 7.55 48.85 -8.97
N SER A 400 7.20 48.63 -10.24
CA SER A 400 7.98 47.89 -11.22
C SER A 400 9.12 48.73 -11.82
N GLN A 401 10.12 48.10 -12.43
CA GLN A 401 11.21 48.80 -13.15
C GLN A 401 10.71 49.60 -14.38
N ALA A 402 9.44 49.45 -14.75
CA ALA A 402 8.76 50.27 -15.76
C ALA A 402 8.01 51.49 -15.19
N GLY A 403 8.05 51.72 -13.87
CA GLY A 403 7.35 52.82 -13.19
C GLY A 403 5.85 52.58 -12.92
N TYR A 404 5.32 51.40 -13.24
CA TYR A 404 3.93 51.04 -12.90
C TYR A 404 3.87 50.47 -11.48
N LEU A 405 2.85 50.88 -10.72
CA LEU A 405 2.49 50.22 -9.47
C LEU A 405 1.76 48.91 -9.77
N SER A 406 2.23 47.83 -9.17
CA SER A 406 1.77 46.46 -9.36
C SER A 406 1.60 45.75 -8.01
N ARG A 407 0.88 44.64 -8.00
CA ARG A 407 0.79 43.75 -6.83
C ARG A 407 2.09 42.99 -6.59
N PRO A 408 2.40 42.57 -5.36
CA PRO A 408 3.55 41.70 -5.09
C PRO A 408 3.58 40.44 -5.96
N SER A 409 2.41 39.85 -6.25
CA SER A 409 2.25 38.64 -7.08
C SER A 409 2.38 38.87 -8.59
N GLU A 410 2.33 40.12 -9.07
CA GLU A 410 2.51 40.50 -10.48
C GLU A 410 3.99 40.78 -10.81
N LEU A 411 4.81 40.96 -9.77
CA LEU A 411 6.25 41.23 -9.84
C LEU A 411 7.07 39.95 -9.58
N MET A 412 8.36 40.02 -9.90
CA MET A 412 9.35 39.00 -9.60
C MET A 412 10.67 39.62 -9.14
N LEU A 413 11.36 38.90 -8.25
CA LEU A 413 12.75 39.13 -7.89
C LEU A 413 13.66 38.26 -8.78
N VAL A 414 14.62 38.87 -9.46
CA VAL A 414 15.65 38.11 -10.21
C VAL A 414 16.71 37.60 -9.22
N PRO A 415 17.05 36.30 -9.21
CA PRO A 415 18.10 35.76 -8.35
C PRO A 415 19.44 36.47 -8.60
N GLU A 416 20.16 36.80 -7.53
CA GLU A 416 21.38 37.64 -7.55
C GLU A 416 22.43 37.18 -8.59
N HIS A 417 22.63 35.86 -8.72
CA HIS A 417 23.57 35.26 -9.67
C HIS A 417 23.17 35.43 -11.15
N PHE A 418 21.91 35.79 -11.44
CA PHE A 418 21.40 36.19 -12.76
C PHE A 418 21.27 37.71 -12.94
N THR A 419 21.90 38.51 -12.07
CA THR A 419 22.01 39.97 -12.22
C THR A 419 23.40 40.38 -12.71
N ASN A 420 23.58 41.63 -13.15
CA ASN A 420 24.91 42.17 -13.46
C ASN A 420 25.83 42.21 -12.21
N GLY A 421 25.29 42.27 -10.99
CA GLY A 421 26.03 42.34 -9.73
C GLY A 421 26.64 43.71 -9.42
N ALA A 422 26.10 44.78 -10.02
CA ALA A 422 26.35 46.14 -9.57
C ALA A 422 25.46 46.49 -8.37
N SER A 423 25.63 47.70 -7.81
CA SER A 423 24.74 48.27 -6.78
C SER A 423 23.28 48.46 -7.21
N SER A 424 22.97 48.29 -8.51
CA SER A 424 21.61 47.99 -8.98
C SER A 424 21.60 46.56 -9.54
N LEU A 425 20.72 45.71 -9.00
CA LEU A 425 20.59 44.28 -9.30
C LEU A 425 19.98 44.00 -10.69
N ARG A 426 20.46 44.67 -11.74
CA ARG A 426 19.87 44.60 -13.09
C ARG A 426 19.92 43.17 -13.64
N PRO A 427 18.82 42.62 -14.18
CA PRO A 427 18.82 41.29 -14.79
C PRO A 427 19.87 41.16 -15.91
N LEU A 428 20.43 39.97 -16.11
CA LEU A 428 21.31 39.69 -17.27
C LEU A 428 20.55 39.71 -18.60
N PHE A 429 19.25 39.42 -18.60
CA PHE A 429 18.41 39.36 -19.80
C PHE A 429 17.91 40.77 -20.16
N ASP A 430 17.84 41.08 -21.46
CA ASP A 430 17.59 42.45 -21.93
C ASP A 430 16.29 43.01 -21.33
N ALA A 431 16.44 44.06 -20.51
CA ALA A 431 15.46 44.42 -19.50
C ALA A 431 14.14 44.91 -20.10
N ASP A 432 14.22 45.64 -21.23
CA ASP A 432 13.15 46.48 -21.78
C ASP A 432 11.83 45.74 -22.06
N VAL A 433 11.90 44.43 -22.31
CA VAL A 433 10.72 43.59 -22.62
C VAL A 433 10.01 43.07 -21.36
N ASN A 434 10.66 43.04 -20.19
CA ASN A 434 10.08 42.49 -18.95
C ASN A 434 10.23 43.40 -17.70
N VAL A 435 10.74 44.62 -17.82
CA VAL A 435 10.82 45.61 -16.70
C VAL A 435 9.52 45.77 -15.90
N PHE A 436 8.36 45.64 -16.53
CA PHE A 436 7.06 45.73 -15.85
C PHE A 436 6.76 44.54 -14.90
N LYS A 437 7.48 43.42 -15.04
CA LYS A 437 7.37 42.23 -14.17
C LYS A 437 8.46 42.16 -13.10
N TYR A 438 9.34 43.15 -13.00
CA TYR A 438 10.43 43.15 -12.04
C TYR A 438 10.27 44.33 -11.09
N ALA A 439 10.43 44.11 -9.78
CA ALA A 439 10.34 45.19 -8.80
C ALA A 439 11.49 46.20 -8.95
N SER A 440 11.25 47.47 -8.64
CA SER A 440 12.28 48.54 -8.69
C SER A 440 13.52 48.19 -7.86
N PHE A 441 14.70 48.58 -8.35
CA PHE A 441 15.98 48.36 -7.67
C PHE A 441 16.12 49.16 -6.36
N ASP A 442 15.29 50.17 -6.16
CA ASP A 442 15.31 51.03 -4.97
C ASP A 442 14.75 50.30 -3.72
N TYR A 443 14.01 49.19 -3.91
CA TYR A 443 13.51 48.35 -2.83
C TYR A 443 14.53 47.29 -2.37
N LYS A 444 14.58 47.04 -1.06
CA LYS A 444 15.39 45.97 -0.45
C LYS A 444 14.76 44.59 -0.74
N PRO A 445 15.45 43.64 -1.42
CA PRO A 445 14.85 42.37 -1.87
C PRO A 445 14.21 41.53 -0.74
N ARG A 446 14.82 41.50 0.45
CA ARG A 446 14.30 40.76 1.61
C ARG A 446 12.90 41.22 2.05
N GLU A 447 12.64 42.52 1.96
CA GLU A 447 11.36 43.12 2.36
C GLU A 447 10.28 42.76 1.33
N LEU A 448 10.66 42.75 0.04
CA LEU A 448 9.81 42.26 -1.05
C LEU A 448 9.47 40.76 -0.93
N GLU A 449 10.44 39.92 -0.56
CA GLU A 449 10.18 38.50 -0.25
C GLU A 449 9.16 38.34 0.88
N MET A 450 9.28 39.12 1.95
CA MET A 450 8.37 39.09 3.10
C MET A 450 6.97 39.67 2.81
N LEU A 451 6.86 40.53 1.78
CA LEU A 451 5.60 40.98 1.18
C LEU A 451 5.03 39.96 0.16
N GLY A 452 5.77 38.91 -0.20
CA GLY A 452 5.30 37.84 -1.09
C GLY A 452 5.63 38.02 -2.57
N VAL A 453 6.61 38.86 -2.93
CA VAL A 453 7.12 38.91 -4.31
C VAL A 453 7.89 37.61 -4.63
N PRO A 454 7.47 36.81 -5.62
CA PRO A 454 8.13 35.55 -5.96
C PRO A 454 9.51 35.76 -6.58
N LYS A 455 10.40 34.76 -6.44
CA LYS A 455 11.69 34.71 -7.16
C LYS A 455 11.49 34.09 -8.53
N GLN A 456 12.14 34.66 -9.55
CA GLN A 456 12.09 34.12 -10.91
C GLN A 456 12.77 32.74 -10.95
N THR A 457 12.08 31.73 -11.49
CA THR A 457 12.55 30.33 -11.47
C THR A 457 13.54 30.02 -12.60
N PRO A 458 14.40 29.00 -12.46
CA PRO A 458 15.26 28.52 -13.54
C PRO A 458 14.51 28.23 -14.85
N GLN A 459 13.29 27.69 -14.77
CA GLN A 459 12.43 27.40 -15.92
C GLN A 459 11.92 28.69 -16.61
N GLN A 460 11.58 29.72 -15.84
CA GLN A 460 11.22 31.03 -16.39
C GLN A 460 12.41 31.73 -17.05
N ILE A 461 13.62 31.54 -16.51
CA ILE A 461 14.86 32.10 -17.09
C ILE A 461 15.27 31.34 -18.36
N CYS A 462 15.16 30.02 -18.36
CA CYS A 462 15.29 29.19 -19.56
C CYS A 462 14.27 29.58 -20.65
N ALA A 463 13.04 29.94 -20.27
CA ALA A 463 12.08 30.48 -21.23
C ALA A 463 12.59 31.77 -21.90
N LEU A 464 13.14 32.74 -21.15
CA LEU A 464 13.74 33.95 -21.73
C LEU A 464 14.90 33.62 -22.68
N LEU A 465 15.80 32.71 -22.29
CA LEU A 465 16.93 32.27 -23.12
C LEU A 465 16.49 31.63 -24.45
N ARG A 466 15.34 30.93 -24.47
CA ARG A 466 14.78 30.35 -25.71
C ARG A 466 14.18 31.37 -26.67
N TRP A 467 13.94 32.61 -26.24
CA TRP A 467 13.57 33.72 -27.14
C TRP A 467 14.78 34.44 -27.74
N MET A 468 16.00 34.20 -27.25
CA MET A 468 17.21 34.78 -27.81
C MET A 468 17.68 33.99 -29.04
N THR A 469 17.87 34.69 -30.16
CA THR A 469 18.48 34.11 -31.36
C THR A 469 19.98 33.84 -31.17
N PRO A 470 20.60 32.92 -31.93
CA PRO A 470 22.05 32.68 -31.90
C PRO A 470 22.88 33.97 -32.06
N ALA A 471 22.49 34.86 -32.98
CA ALA A 471 23.15 36.16 -33.18
C ALA A 471 23.03 37.10 -31.97
N GLN A 472 21.88 37.11 -31.28
CA GLN A 472 21.72 37.88 -30.04
C GLN A 472 22.50 37.30 -28.86
N LEU A 473 22.76 35.99 -28.84
CA LEU A 473 23.63 35.34 -27.85
C LEU A 473 25.10 35.65 -28.16
N GLU A 474 25.54 35.48 -29.41
CA GLU A 474 26.92 35.75 -29.86
C GLU A 474 27.32 37.23 -29.73
N ALA A 475 26.37 38.17 -29.85
CA ALA A 475 26.59 39.59 -29.62
C ALA A 475 26.77 39.98 -28.13
N LYS A 476 26.63 39.06 -27.16
CA LYS A 476 26.87 39.36 -25.74
C LYS A 476 28.36 39.28 -25.39
N THR A 477 28.75 40.01 -24.35
CA THR A 477 30.16 40.07 -23.94
C THR A 477 30.61 38.77 -23.28
N ALA A 478 31.92 38.50 -23.29
CA ALA A 478 32.50 37.34 -22.58
C ALA A 478 32.11 37.31 -21.10
N ALA A 479 32.11 38.46 -20.42
CA ALA A 479 31.69 38.59 -19.02
C ALA A 479 30.20 38.23 -18.82
N TRP A 480 29.32 38.56 -19.77
CA TRP A 480 27.91 38.15 -19.73
C TRP A 480 27.76 36.63 -19.82
N HIS A 481 28.45 35.98 -20.76
CA HIS A 481 28.44 34.53 -20.89
C HIS A 481 29.02 33.82 -19.65
N SER A 482 30.13 34.33 -19.11
CA SER A 482 30.75 33.80 -17.90
C SER A 482 29.79 33.85 -16.72
N LYS A 483 29.08 34.99 -16.54
CA LYS A 483 28.13 35.16 -15.44
C LYS A 483 26.85 34.36 -15.63
N LEU A 484 26.32 34.25 -16.85
CA LEU A 484 25.22 33.34 -17.17
C LEU A 484 25.58 31.89 -16.81
N ALA A 485 26.78 31.45 -17.20
CA ALA A 485 27.26 30.10 -16.93
C ALA A 485 27.45 29.82 -15.43
N ALA A 486 27.96 30.80 -14.68
CA ALA A 486 28.02 30.73 -13.22
C ALA A 486 26.62 30.66 -12.59
N GLY A 487 25.67 31.48 -13.05
CA GLY A 487 24.28 31.48 -12.56
C GLY A 487 23.56 30.15 -12.82
N ILE A 488 23.72 29.56 -14.00
CA ILE A 488 23.20 28.22 -14.33
C ILE A 488 23.84 27.15 -13.45
N ALA A 489 25.16 27.21 -13.20
CA ALA A 489 25.87 26.27 -12.32
C ALA A 489 25.58 26.46 -10.81
N MET A 490 24.94 27.56 -10.42
CA MET A 490 24.40 27.82 -9.07
C MET A 490 22.89 27.56 -8.95
N SER A 491 22.24 27.17 -10.05
CA SER A 491 20.81 26.90 -10.18
C SER A 491 20.55 25.40 -10.34
N GLU A 492 19.29 25.03 -10.60
CA GLU A 492 18.94 23.73 -11.15
C GLU A 492 19.33 23.66 -12.65
N PRO A 493 20.39 22.92 -13.05
CA PRO A 493 20.93 23.04 -14.41
C PRO A 493 20.08 22.33 -15.46
N SER A 494 19.35 21.27 -15.06
CA SER A 494 18.40 20.52 -15.88
C SER A 494 17.31 21.40 -16.50
N ALA A 495 16.88 22.46 -15.79
CA ALA A 495 15.94 23.44 -16.31
C ALA A 495 16.40 24.11 -17.62
N PHE A 496 17.70 24.19 -17.87
CA PHE A 496 18.30 24.84 -19.04
C PHE A 496 18.59 23.91 -20.21
N ALA A 497 18.31 22.60 -20.09
CA ALA A 497 18.68 21.60 -21.11
C ALA A 497 18.06 21.84 -22.50
N THR A 498 16.97 22.60 -22.60
CA THR A 498 16.30 22.99 -23.86
C THR A 498 16.71 24.37 -24.41
N ALA A 499 17.59 25.10 -23.71
CA ALA A 499 18.09 26.40 -24.18
C ALA A 499 19.28 26.19 -25.14
N ARG A 500 19.29 26.88 -26.29
CA ARG A 500 20.35 26.76 -27.30
C ARG A 500 21.56 27.64 -26.97
N ILE A 501 22.22 27.32 -25.85
CA ILE A 501 23.28 28.14 -25.24
C ILE A 501 24.69 27.54 -25.40
N ILE A 502 24.83 26.44 -26.16
CA ILE A 502 26.11 25.75 -26.37
C ILE A 502 26.59 25.99 -27.83
N PRO A 503 27.58 26.87 -28.05
CA PRO A 503 28.12 27.15 -29.39
C PRO A 503 29.10 26.06 -29.84
N LEU A 504 28.86 25.50 -31.02
CA LEU A 504 29.71 24.50 -31.66
C LEU A 504 30.80 25.13 -32.55
N ARG A 505 31.81 24.34 -32.90
CA ARG A 505 32.84 24.69 -33.90
C ARG A 505 32.26 24.99 -35.29
N SER A 506 31.07 24.46 -35.61
CA SER A 506 30.33 24.77 -36.86
C SER A 506 29.75 26.19 -36.90
N GLY A 507 29.73 26.92 -35.78
CA GLY A 507 29.01 28.19 -35.63
C GLY A 507 27.55 28.02 -35.19
N GLU A 508 27.03 26.79 -35.17
CA GLU A 508 25.69 26.49 -34.69
C GLU A 508 25.61 26.58 -33.15
N TRP A 509 24.44 26.95 -32.64
CA TRP A 509 24.14 26.94 -31.21
C TRP A 509 23.11 25.85 -30.91
N VAL A 510 23.49 24.89 -30.07
CA VAL A 510 22.68 23.71 -29.73
C VAL A 510 22.21 23.72 -28.27
N SER A 511 21.14 22.99 -28.00
CA SER A 511 20.71 22.64 -26.64
C SER A 511 21.37 21.34 -26.16
N ALA A 512 21.33 21.06 -24.86
CA ALA A 512 21.81 19.79 -24.31
C ALA A 512 20.96 18.60 -24.78
N ASN A 513 19.69 18.84 -25.13
CA ASN A 513 18.77 17.83 -25.65
C ASN A 513 18.93 17.57 -27.16
N ASP A 514 19.71 18.38 -27.89
CA ASP A 514 19.85 18.22 -29.35
C ASP A 514 20.63 16.94 -29.73
N GLY A 515 21.46 16.41 -28.82
CA GLY A 515 22.23 15.17 -28.97
C GLY A 515 23.54 15.19 -28.18
N SER A 516 24.41 14.20 -28.36
CA SER A 516 25.74 14.18 -27.73
C SER A 516 26.60 15.37 -28.18
N VAL A 517 27.11 16.14 -27.21
CA VAL A 517 27.99 17.29 -27.43
C VAL A 517 29.34 17.04 -26.73
N PHE A 518 30.43 17.43 -27.38
CA PHE A 518 31.78 17.12 -26.93
C PHE A 518 32.62 18.38 -26.71
N LEU A 519 33.36 18.42 -25.60
CA LEU A 519 34.38 19.42 -25.35
C LEU A 519 35.63 19.12 -26.21
N PRO A 520 36.34 20.15 -26.71
CA PRO A 520 37.65 19.98 -27.33
C PRO A 520 38.58 19.12 -26.47
N SER A 521 39.28 18.18 -27.11
CA SER A 521 40.41 17.48 -26.48
C SER A 521 41.54 18.46 -26.19
N GLU A 522 42.28 18.18 -25.12
CA GLU A 522 43.57 18.82 -24.80
C GLU A 522 44.75 18.10 -25.49
N GLU A 523 44.51 16.90 -26.03
CA GLU A 523 45.39 16.21 -26.97
C GLU A 523 45.06 16.68 -28.40
N ASP A 524 45.96 17.46 -29.01
CA ASP A 524 45.91 17.73 -30.45
C ASP A 524 46.34 16.47 -31.23
N GLY A 525 45.64 16.14 -32.32
CA GLY A 525 45.96 14.99 -33.18
C GLY A 525 44.99 13.80 -33.12
N LEU A 526 43.81 13.94 -32.49
CA LEU A 526 42.73 12.95 -32.64
C LEU A 526 42.21 12.93 -34.08
N ASP A 527 42.58 11.88 -34.83
CA ASP A 527 42.04 11.58 -36.15
C ASP A 527 40.59 11.08 -36.03
N ILE A 528 39.71 11.56 -36.91
CA ILE A 528 38.27 11.28 -36.93
C ILE A 528 37.92 10.76 -38.32
N PRO A 529 37.49 9.50 -38.48
CA PRO A 529 37.15 8.95 -39.79
C PRO A 529 36.03 9.71 -40.51
N ASP A 530 36.14 9.78 -41.84
CA ASP A 530 35.17 10.41 -42.72
C ASP A 530 33.77 9.79 -42.57
N GLY A 531 32.74 10.65 -42.51
CA GLY A 531 31.35 10.23 -42.32
C GLY A 531 30.87 10.14 -40.85
N ILE A 532 31.73 10.48 -39.89
CA ILE A 532 31.40 10.66 -38.46
C ILE A 532 31.28 12.14 -38.10
N GLU A 533 30.06 12.63 -37.89
CA GLU A 533 29.82 14.00 -37.41
C GLU A 533 30.01 14.10 -35.89
N ILE A 534 30.90 15.00 -35.43
CA ILE A 534 31.16 15.23 -34.00
C ILE A 534 30.86 16.68 -33.63
N ARG A 535 29.85 16.87 -32.78
CA ARG A 535 29.40 18.19 -32.27
C ARG A 535 30.36 18.71 -31.21
N LEU A 536 31.48 19.25 -31.65
CA LEU A 536 32.51 19.83 -30.80
C LEU A 536 32.14 21.26 -30.39
N VAL A 537 32.16 21.58 -29.08
CA VAL A 537 32.01 22.95 -28.56
C VAL A 537 33.17 23.82 -29.05
N SER A 538 32.91 25.11 -29.33
CA SER A 538 33.95 26.04 -29.78
C SER A 538 35.09 26.19 -28.76
N ARG A 539 36.34 26.10 -29.22
CA ARG A 539 37.55 26.30 -28.38
C ARG A 539 37.53 27.67 -27.66
N THR A 540 36.99 28.72 -28.29
CA THR A 540 36.89 30.06 -27.66
C THR A 540 35.83 30.12 -26.56
N ALA A 541 34.78 29.31 -26.63
CA ALA A 541 33.77 29.20 -25.58
C ALA A 541 34.25 28.34 -24.40
N CYS A 542 35.05 27.31 -24.65
CA CYS A 542 35.65 26.45 -23.62
C CYS A 542 36.86 27.08 -22.90
N ALA A 543 37.42 28.18 -23.41
CA ALA A 543 38.50 28.91 -22.75
C ALA A 543 38.07 29.63 -21.46
N ASP A 544 36.76 29.89 -21.30
CA ASP A 544 36.17 30.42 -20.08
C ASP A 544 35.85 29.27 -19.10
N PRO A 545 36.44 29.25 -17.89
CA PRO A 545 36.22 28.16 -16.93
C PRO A 545 34.78 28.01 -16.45
N ALA A 546 34.01 29.10 -16.33
CA ALA A 546 32.61 29.04 -15.94
C ALA A 546 31.75 28.43 -17.05
N ARG A 547 31.99 28.84 -18.31
CA ARG A 547 31.33 28.25 -19.49
C ARG A 547 31.69 26.77 -19.65
N ARG A 548 32.97 26.41 -19.56
CA ARG A 548 33.43 25.01 -19.61
C ARG A 548 32.74 24.17 -18.54
N ARG A 549 32.67 24.64 -17.29
CA ARG A 549 31.96 23.98 -16.19
C ARG A 549 30.45 23.83 -16.49
N MET A 550 29.80 24.88 -16.99
CA MET A 550 28.38 24.82 -17.39
C MET A 550 28.14 23.77 -18.47
N PHE A 551 28.98 23.72 -19.51
CA PHE A 551 28.86 22.71 -20.57
C PHE A 551 29.02 21.28 -20.03
N THR A 552 29.99 21.02 -19.13
CA THR A 552 30.13 19.72 -18.46
C THR A 552 28.89 19.35 -17.64
N ILE A 553 28.34 20.31 -16.88
CA ILE A 553 27.13 20.12 -16.07
C ILE A 553 25.90 19.84 -16.96
N LEU A 554 25.83 20.45 -18.15
CA LEU A 554 24.82 20.18 -19.17
C LEU A 554 25.11 18.91 -19.99
N GLY A 555 26.06 18.07 -19.58
CA GLY A 555 26.32 16.75 -20.16
C GLY A 555 27.39 16.69 -21.25
N ALA A 556 28.09 17.78 -21.57
CA ALA A 556 29.16 17.76 -22.56
C ALA A 556 30.39 16.99 -22.06
N LYS A 557 30.85 16.01 -22.85
CA LYS A 557 31.94 15.08 -22.49
C LYS A 557 33.26 15.48 -23.16
N PRO A 558 34.44 15.20 -22.57
CA PRO A 558 35.71 15.34 -23.31
C PRO A 558 35.73 14.39 -24.52
N LEU A 559 36.13 14.88 -25.69
CA LEU A 559 36.36 14.02 -26.85
C LEU A 559 37.64 13.20 -26.65
N ASN A 560 37.57 11.89 -26.90
CA ASN A 560 38.70 10.98 -26.94
C ASN A 560 38.42 9.80 -27.90
N GLN A 561 39.41 8.95 -28.15
CA GLN A 561 39.28 7.79 -29.04
C GLN A 561 38.09 6.88 -28.69
N SER A 562 37.82 6.63 -27.40
CA SER A 562 36.68 5.81 -26.97
C SER A 562 35.32 6.45 -27.32
N GLN A 563 35.21 7.78 -27.22
CA GLN A 563 34.01 8.49 -27.68
C GLN A 563 33.86 8.47 -29.21
N ILE A 564 34.95 8.53 -29.97
CA ILE A 564 34.93 8.38 -31.44
C ILE A 564 34.46 6.96 -31.81
N CYS A 565 35.01 5.92 -31.16
CA CYS A 565 34.55 4.53 -31.32
C CYS A 565 33.05 4.36 -31.00
N GLN A 566 32.52 5.05 -29.99
CA GLN A 566 31.08 5.05 -29.70
C GLN A 566 30.25 5.77 -30.78
N GLN A 567 30.72 6.90 -31.35
CA GLN A 567 30.02 7.55 -32.46
C GLN A 567 30.04 6.71 -33.76
N ILE A 568 31.12 5.98 -34.04
CA ILE A 568 31.18 5.01 -35.14
C ILE A 568 30.12 3.92 -34.97
N LEU A 569 30.03 3.30 -33.79
CA LEU A 569 29.04 2.26 -33.50
C LEU A 569 27.61 2.82 -33.60
N GLU A 570 27.35 4.02 -33.10
CA GLU A 570 26.04 4.68 -33.23
C GLU A 570 25.68 4.96 -34.70
N ARG A 571 26.63 5.47 -35.50
CA ARG A 571 26.44 5.71 -36.95
C ARG A 571 26.08 4.42 -37.69
N HIS A 572 26.69 3.28 -37.33
CA HIS A 572 26.41 1.99 -37.97
C HIS A 572 25.06 1.37 -37.56
N ARG A 573 24.45 1.76 -36.42
CA ARG A 573 23.07 1.33 -36.08
C ARG A 573 22.04 1.76 -37.11
N PHE A 574 22.25 2.91 -37.75
CA PHE A 574 21.33 3.47 -38.75
C PHE A 574 21.65 3.05 -40.20
N LEU A 575 22.71 2.27 -40.42
CA LEU A 575 23.04 1.71 -41.73
C LEU A 575 22.20 0.45 -42.01
N SER A 576 21.70 0.37 -43.24
CA SER A 576 20.92 -0.77 -43.72
C SER A 576 21.19 -1.01 -45.20
N ILE A 577 20.71 -2.14 -45.72
CA ILE A 577 20.74 -2.47 -47.16
C ILE A 577 20.01 -1.39 -48.00
N SER A 578 19.07 -0.64 -47.41
CA SER A 578 18.35 0.48 -48.05
C SER A 578 18.89 1.88 -47.74
N ASN A 579 19.85 2.03 -46.81
CA ASN A 579 20.41 3.32 -46.39
C ASN A 579 21.94 3.31 -46.48
N ASN A 580 22.46 3.37 -47.70
CA ASN A 580 23.90 3.33 -47.99
C ASN A 580 24.51 4.75 -48.00
N SER A 581 24.42 5.44 -46.86
CA SER A 581 24.90 6.84 -46.68
C SER A 581 26.39 6.95 -46.32
N LEU A 582 27.16 5.89 -46.54
CA LEU A 582 28.62 5.80 -46.40
C LEU A 582 29.17 4.97 -47.55
N SER A 583 30.41 5.22 -47.95
CA SER A 583 31.12 4.45 -48.97
C SER A 583 31.67 3.13 -48.40
N PRO A 584 31.99 2.13 -49.25
CA PRO A 584 32.71 0.93 -48.83
C PRO A 584 34.08 1.21 -48.20
N HIS A 585 34.74 2.33 -48.54
CA HIS A 585 35.99 2.72 -47.89
C HIS A 585 35.75 3.21 -46.46
N ASP A 586 34.73 4.04 -46.23
CA ASP A 586 34.39 4.60 -44.91
C ASP A 586 34.04 3.45 -43.95
N ILE A 587 33.21 2.49 -44.40
CA ILE A 587 32.81 1.32 -43.61
C ILE A 587 34.00 0.42 -43.24
N VAL A 588 35.00 0.29 -44.12
CA VAL A 588 36.25 -0.44 -43.85
C VAL A 588 37.18 0.35 -42.93
N ALA A 589 37.29 1.67 -43.11
CA ALA A 589 38.06 2.57 -42.26
C ALA A 589 37.51 2.62 -40.83
N HIS A 590 36.18 2.61 -40.67
CA HIS A 590 35.49 2.52 -39.38
C HIS A 590 35.79 1.20 -38.65
N ALA A 591 35.72 0.07 -39.35
CA ALA A 591 36.11 -1.22 -38.79
C ALA A 591 37.60 -1.25 -38.42
N TRP A 592 38.47 -0.66 -39.24
CA TRP A 592 39.90 -0.56 -38.97
C TRP A 592 40.23 0.36 -37.78
N TYR A 593 39.50 1.47 -37.61
CA TYR A 593 39.64 2.38 -36.47
C TYR A 593 39.23 1.67 -35.17
N LEU A 594 38.13 0.92 -35.20
CA LEU A 594 37.68 0.09 -34.07
C LEU A 594 38.65 -1.05 -33.74
N PHE A 595 39.31 -1.64 -34.73
CA PHE A 595 40.41 -2.59 -34.52
C PHE A 595 41.67 -1.94 -33.92
N SER A 596 41.96 -0.69 -34.31
CA SER A 596 43.17 0.03 -33.91
C SER A 596 43.07 0.71 -32.55
N TYR A 597 41.89 1.21 -32.18
CA TYR A 597 41.64 2.03 -30.98
C TYR A 597 40.49 1.53 -30.10
N GLY A 598 39.91 0.36 -30.40
CA GLY A 598 38.88 -0.28 -29.60
C GLY A 598 39.41 -0.82 -28.27
N SER A 599 38.83 -0.38 -27.16
CA SER A 599 39.10 -0.95 -25.83
C SER A 599 38.42 -2.31 -25.64
N LEU A 600 38.96 -3.14 -24.73
CA LEU A 600 38.21 -4.29 -24.20
C LEU A 600 36.87 -3.81 -23.62
N GLY A 601 35.80 -4.56 -23.87
CA GLY A 601 34.46 -4.25 -23.37
C GLY A 601 33.58 -3.34 -24.25
N LEU A 602 34.01 -2.97 -25.45
CA LEU A 602 33.11 -2.38 -26.46
C LEU A 602 32.21 -3.45 -27.10
N GLU A 603 30.92 -3.16 -27.24
CA GLU A 603 29.95 -4.03 -27.93
C GLU A 603 29.91 -3.75 -29.43
N TYR A 604 30.59 -4.58 -30.22
CA TYR A 604 30.67 -4.41 -31.69
C TYR A 604 29.42 -4.88 -32.45
N GLY A 605 28.37 -5.39 -31.78
CA GLY A 605 27.15 -5.92 -32.42
C GLY A 605 26.29 -4.89 -33.19
N ALA A 606 26.59 -3.60 -33.03
CA ALA A 606 26.04 -2.51 -33.84
C ALA A 606 26.79 -2.30 -35.17
N LEU A 607 28.01 -2.82 -35.31
CA LEU A 607 28.88 -2.56 -36.46
C LEU A 607 28.39 -3.32 -37.69
N LYS A 608 28.07 -2.56 -38.74
CA LYS A 608 27.84 -3.08 -40.08
C LYS A 608 29.14 -3.24 -40.86
N MET A 609 29.22 -4.29 -41.65
CA MET A 609 30.27 -4.55 -42.64
C MET A 609 29.69 -4.51 -44.05
N VAL A 610 30.55 -4.38 -45.06
CA VAL A 610 30.15 -4.31 -46.47
C VAL A 610 30.47 -5.61 -47.24
N ASN A 611 29.47 -6.17 -47.95
CA ASN A 611 29.63 -7.36 -48.80
C ASN A 611 30.17 -7.01 -50.20
N GLU A 612 30.50 -8.02 -51.01
CA GLU A 612 30.89 -7.88 -52.44
C GLU A 612 29.82 -7.11 -53.27
N LEU A 613 28.54 -7.15 -52.87
CA LEU A 613 27.43 -6.41 -53.48
C LEU A 613 27.29 -4.95 -52.99
N ARG A 614 28.23 -4.46 -52.17
CA ARG A 614 28.27 -3.10 -51.56
C ARG A 614 27.12 -2.76 -50.60
N GLN A 615 26.54 -3.77 -49.95
CA GLN A 615 25.44 -3.66 -48.99
C GLN A 615 25.94 -3.75 -47.54
N ALA A 616 25.32 -3.00 -46.63
CA ALA A 616 25.63 -2.97 -45.20
C ALA A 616 24.94 -4.12 -44.42
N VAL A 617 25.67 -5.21 -44.18
CA VAL A 617 25.24 -6.44 -43.51
C VAL A 617 25.93 -6.62 -42.14
N ARG A 618 25.67 -7.69 -41.39
CA ARG A 618 26.45 -8.01 -40.17
C ARG A 618 27.62 -8.93 -40.51
N GLY A 619 28.64 -8.98 -39.64
CA GLY A 619 29.74 -9.94 -39.80
C GLY A 619 29.29 -11.41 -39.64
N GLU A 620 28.29 -11.69 -38.78
CA GLU A 620 27.69 -13.04 -38.66
C GLU A 620 27.03 -13.55 -39.95
N ASP A 621 26.66 -12.64 -40.87
CA ASP A 621 26.06 -12.97 -42.17
C ASP A 621 27.13 -13.15 -43.27
N LEU A 622 28.42 -12.91 -42.97
CA LEU A 622 29.51 -12.80 -43.96
C LEU A 622 30.51 -13.95 -43.92
N TYR A 623 30.96 -14.33 -45.10
CA TYR A 623 32.10 -15.21 -45.33
C TYR A 623 33.34 -14.42 -45.79
N ILE A 624 34.54 -14.82 -45.34
CA ILE A 624 35.82 -14.28 -45.80
C ILE A 624 36.79 -15.41 -46.15
N GLN A 625 37.59 -15.20 -47.19
CA GLN A 625 38.56 -16.19 -47.66
C GLN A 625 39.91 -15.54 -47.97
N HIS A 626 40.98 -16.18 -47.51
CA HIS A 626 42.38 -15.81 -47.75
C HIS A 626 43.16 -17.08 -48.14
N SER A 627 44.47 -16.95 -48.40
CA SER A 627 45.35 -18.06 -48.83
C SER A 627 45.34 -19.27 -47.91
N ASP A 628 45.06 -19.06 -46.63
CA ASP A 628 45.27 -20.00 -45.53
C ASP A 628 43.93 -20.47 -44.91
N SER A 629 42.80 -20.19 -45.58
CA SER A 629 41.47 -20.61 -45.11
C SER A 629 41.30 -22.13 -45.23
N PRO A 630 40.90 -22.85 -44.15
CA PRO A 630 40.93 -24.32 -44.10
C PRO A 630 39.90 -25.01 -45.02
N PHE A 631 38.84 -24.32 -45.44
CA PHE A 631 37.90 -24.83 -46.45
C PHE A 631 37.55 -23.75 -47.47
N ARG A 632 37.72 -24.06 -48.75
CA ARG A 632 37.48 -23.12 -49.86
C ARG A 632 36.04 -23.21 -50.37
N LEU A 633 35.09 -22.70 -49.57
CA LEU A 633 33.65 -22.69 -49.89
C LEU A 633 33.29 -22.20 -51.31
N LYS A 634 33.93 -21.15 -51.84
CA LYS A 634 33.72 -20.68 -53.23
C LYS A 634 34.01 -21.74 -54.32
N ASP A 635 34.78 -22.79 -54.02
CA ASP A 635 35.08 -23.87 -54.96
C ASP A 635 33.96 -24.95 -55.02
N TYR A 636 33.03 -24.96 -54.05
CA TYR A 636 31.94 -25.95 -53.94
C TYR A 636 30.54 -25.38 -54.22
N LEU A 637 30.42 -24.05 -54.22
CA LEU A 637 29.20 -23.32 -54.57
C LEU A 637 29.16 -23.02 -56.08
N PRO A 638 27.97 -22.87 -56.70
CA PRO A 638 27.87 -22.34 -58.05
C PRO A 638 28.26 -20.85 -58.08
N GLY A 639 28.43 -20.31 -59.28
CA GLY A 639 28.94 -18.94 -59.50
C GLY A 639 28.17 -17.81 -58.79
N SER A 640 28.73 -16.60 -58.87
CA SER A 640 28.54 -15.42 -57.98
C SER A 640 27.13 -14.83 -57.77
N SER A 641 26.06 -15.56 -58.07
CA SER A 641 24.68 -15.28 -57.65
C SER A 641 24.17 -16.22 -56.55
N PHE A 642 25.02 -17.10 -55.98
CA PHE A 642 24.60 -18.01 -54.91
C PHE A 642 24.47 -17.31 -53.54
N ALA A 643 23.64 -17.89 -52.66
CA ALA A 643 23.13 -17.26 -51.44
C ALA A 643 24.09 -17.21 -50.23
N ALA A 644 25.40 -17.04 -50.46
CA ALA A 644 26.40 -16.85 -49.42
C ALA A 644 27.09 -15.49 -49.64
N ASP A 645 26.91 -14.55 -48.71
CA ASP A 645 27.47 -13.21 -48.81
C ASP A 645 28.95 -13.20 -48.42
N PHE A 646 29.81 -12.69 -49.31
CA PHE A 646 31.25 -12.56 -49.07
C PHE A 646 31.65 -11.12 -48.72
N ALA A 647 32.62 -10.95 -47.83
CA ALA A 647 33.14 -9.66 -47.41
C ALA A 647 33.86 -8.93 -48.57
N HIS A 648 33.65 -7.62 -48.71
CA HIS A 648 34.21 -6.83 -49.82
C HIS A 648 35.76 -6.87 -49.85
N PRO A 649 36.43 -6.92 -51.02
CA PRO A 649 37.88 -7.12 -51.13
C PRO A 649 38.76 -6.14 -50.35
N LEU A 650 38.29 -4.91 -50.13
CA LEU A 650 38.95 -3.91 -49.28
C LEU A 650 39.30 -4.42 -47.86
N TYR A 651 38.53 -5.36 -47.28
CA TYR A 651 38.88 -5.98 -46.00
C TYR A 651 40.15 -6.85 -46.04
N LEU A 652 40.51 -7.39 -47.20
CA LEU A 652 41.74 -8.17 -47.45
C LEU A 652 42.93 -7.28 -47.81
N GLU A 653 42.65 -6.16 -48.49
CA GLU A 653 43.65 -5.14 -48.86
C GLU A 653 44.13 -4.34 -47.64
N GLN A 654 43.25 -4.13 -46.65
CA GLN A 654 43.53 -3.38 -45.43
C GLN A 654 44.66 -4.01 -44.59
N GLY A 655 45.54 -3.15 -44.05
CA GLY A 655 46.61 -3.53 -43.14
C GLY A 655 47.87 -4.08 -43.82
N ASN A 656 48.99 -4.01 -43.09
CA ASN A 656 50.30 -4.48 -43.55
C ASN A 656 50.57 -5.94 -43.08
N PRO A 657 51.61 -6.63 -43.59
CA PRO A 657 51.83 -8.05 -43.28
C PRO A 657 51.97 -8.40 -41.79
N SER A 658 52.41 -7.48 -40.92
CA SER A 658 52.52 -7.70 -39.48
C SER A 658 51.23 -7.44 -38.69
N THR A 659 50.29 -6.68 -39.24
CA THR A 659 48.97 -6.42 -38.62
C THR A 659 47.87 -7.34 -39.17
N ARG A 660 47.98 -7.80 -40.42
CA ARG A 660 46.99 -8.61 -41.13
C ARG A 660 46.54 -9.88 -40.39
N PRO A 661 47.41 -10.67 -39.71
CA PRO A 661 46.96 -11.83 -38.94
C PRO A 661 46.07 -11.45 -37.74
N ARG A 662 46.40 -10.35 -37.04
CA ARG A 662 45.57 -9.82 -35.94
C ARG A 662 44.25 -9.25 -36.44
N TRP A 663 44.25 -8.62 -37.61
CA TRP A 663 43.06 -8.08 -38.27
C TRP A 663 42.08 -9.19 -38.67
N TYR A 664 42.55 -10.23 -39.36
CA TYR A 664 41.70 -11.37 -39.72
C TYR A 664 41.19 -12.13 -38.49
N ALA A 665 42.04 -12.29 -37.46
CA ALA A 665 41.60 -12.84 -36.18
C ALA A 665 40.52 -11.98 -35.51
N TRP A 666 40.58 -10.65 -35.59
CA TRP A 666 39.56 -9.74 -35.07
C TRP A 666 38.25 -9.81 -35.87
N LEU A 667 38.31 -9.82 -37.21
CA LEU A 667 37.12 -10.00 -38.06
C LEU A 667 36.36 -11.31 -37.72
N ASN A 668 37.09 -12.42 -37.56
CA ASN A 668 36.51 -13.69 -37.17
C ASN A 668 36.00 -13.69 -35.71
N THR A 669 36.87 -13.42 -34.73
CA THR A 669 36.52 -13.58 -33.30
C THR A 669 35.61 -12.48 -32.75
N THR A 670 35.68 -11.26 -33.27
CA THR A 670 35.00 -10.08 -32.70
C THR A 670 33.82 -9.59 -33.56
N LEU A 671 33.86 -9.81 -34.87
CA LEU A 671 32.72 -9.51 -35.77
C LEU A 671 31.99 -10.77 -36.28
N HIS A 672 32.47 -11.97 -35.96
CA HIS A 672 31.87 -13.26 -36.33
C HIS A 672 31.85 -13.56 -37.84
N VAL A 673 32.79 -12.97 -38.60
CA VAL A 673 32.97 -13.25 -40.03
C VAL A 673 33.52 -14.65 -40.24
N SER A 674 32.79 -15.46 -40.98
CA SER A 674 32.96 -16.91 -41.01
C SER A 674 34.02 -17.37 -42.02
N LEU A 675 34.91 -18.27 -41.56
CA LEU A 675 35.96 -18.92 -42.39
C LEU A 675 35.55 -20.33 -42.88
N LEU A 676 34.48 -20.89 -42.32
CA LEU A 676 33.93 -22.22 -42.61
C LEU A 676 32.40 -22.07 -42.80
N PRO A 677 31.76 -22.83 -43.71
CA PRO A 677 30.31 -22.78 -43.91
C PRO A 677 29.58 -23.18 -42.63
N ASN A 678 28.69 -22.33 -42.13
CA ASN A 678 28.00 -22.60 -40.88
C ASN A 678 26.93 -23.68 -41.05
N LEU A 679 26.94 -24.70 -40.20
CA LEU A 679 25.98 -25.81 -40.26
C LEU A 679 24.54 -25.33 -40.00
N THR A 680 24.34 -24.36 -39.11
CA THR A 680 23.02 -23.79 -38.77
C THR A 680 23.07 -22.27 -38.69
N GLY A 681 22.02 -21.58 -39.12
CA GLY A 681 21.92 -20.12 -39.02
C GLY A 681 21.58 -19.63 -37.62
N SER A 682 21.98 -18.39 -37.28
CA SER A 682 21.86 -17.78 -35.95
C SER A 682 20.42 -17.57 -35.42
N ARG A 683 19.39 -17.99 -36.17
CA ARG A 683 17.99 -17.95 -35.75
C ARG A 683 17.30 -19.29 -36.02
N LYS A 684 16.85 -19.94 -34.94
CA LYS A 684 16.09 -21.22 -34.92
C LYS A 684 16.87 -22.50 -35.26
N GLY A 685 18.20 -22.48 -35.39
CA GLY A 685 19.01 -23.69 -35.59
C GLY A 685 18.72 -24.43 -36.91
N ALA A 686 18.07 -23.78 -37.88
CA ALA A 686 17.83 -24.35 -39.19
C ALA A 686 19.13 -24.37 -40.01
N ILE A 687 19.36 -25.44 -40.78
CA ILE A 687 20.53 -25.54 -41.66
C ILE A 687 20.54 -24.39 -42.67
N THR A 688 21.72 -23.79 -42.84
CA THR A 688 21.97 -22.68 -43.77
C THR A 688 21.75 -23.07 -45.23
N ARG A 689 21.81 -22.11 -46.15
CA ARG A 689 21.54 -22.37 -47.58
C ARG A 689 22.72 -23.04 -48.25
N GLU A 690 23.91 -22.52 -47.94
CA GLU A 690 25.22 -22.98 -48.32
C GLU A 690 25.55 -24.36 -47.75
N PHE A 691 25.27 -24.65 -46.47
CA PHE A 691 25.51 -25.99 -45.93
C PHE A 691 24.49 -27.01 -46.45
N ARG A 692 23.22 -26.63 -46.60
CA ARG A 692 22.24 -27.51 -47.27
C ARG A 692 22.64 -27.80 -48.71
N TYR A 693 23.16 -26.82 -49.46
CA TYR A 693 23.67 -27.06 -50.81
C TYR A 693 24.83 -28.08 -50.84
N LEU A 694 25.72 -28.04 -49.84
CA LEU A 694 26.78 -29.05 -49.67
C LEU A 694 26.23 -30.47 -49.40
N VAL A 695 25.10 -30.60 -48.69
CA VAL A 695 24.44 -31.89 -48.45
C VAL A 695 23.68 -32.39 -49.68
N ASP A 696 22.92 -31.50 -50.33
CA ASP A 696 21.99 -31.86 -51.41
C ASP A 696 22.70 -32.15 -52.75
N ASN A 697 23.93 -31.66 -52.96
CA ASN A 697 24.61 -31.66 -54.27
C ASN A 697 26.00 -32.35 -54.29
N HIS A 698 26.51 -32.80 -53.15
CA HIS A 698 27.82 -33.47 -53.04
C HIS A 698 27.69 -34.77 -52.22
N HIS A 699 28.64 -35.70 -52.36
CA HIS A 699 28.64 -36.95 -51.59
C HIS A 699 28.73 -36.66 -50.07
N SER A 700 27.99 -37.40 -49.23
CA SER A 700 27.95 -37.15 -47.78
C SER A 700 29.34 -37.05 -47.15
N GLN A 701 30.26 -37.91 -47.58
CA GLN A 701 31.67 -37.90 -47.22
C GLN A 701 32.30 -36.50 -47.25
N VAL A 702 31.95 -35.63 -48.20
CA VAL A 702 32.54 -34.28 -48.34
C VAL A 702 32.21 -33.42 -47.14
N TRP A 703 30.94 -33.30 -46.77
CA TRP A 703 30.51 -32.48 -45.63
C TRP A 703 30.73 -33.19 -44.29
N LEU A 704 30.63 -34.52 -44.23
CA LEU A 704 30.97 -35.32 -43.05
C LEU A 704 32.45 -35.17 -42.70
N THR A 705 33.36 -35.21 -43.68
CA THR A 705 34.80 -35.00 -43.48
C THR A 705 35.08 -33.56 -43.04
N LEU A 706 34.45 -32.56 -43.67
CA LEU A 706 34.54 -31.16 -43.26
C LEU A 706 34.15 -30.95 -41.79
N VAL A 707 33.06 -31.59 -41.34
CA VAL A 707 32.59 -31.52 -39.94
C VAL A 707 33.49 -32.30 -38.98
N ARG A 708 34.01 -33.46 -39.39
CA ARG A 708 34.98 -34.27 -38.63
C ARG A 708 36.27 -33.49 -38.36
N ASP A 709 36.87 -32.97 -39.41
CA ASP A 709 38.22 -32.36 -39.35
C ASP A 709 38.21 -30.98 -38.71
N ASN A 710 37.07 -30.27 -38.74
CA ASN A 710 36.89 -28.96 -38.13
C ASN A 710 35.91 -29.02 -36.94
N TRP A 711 35.83 -30.14 -36.23
CA TRP A 711 34.81 -30.36 -35.19
C TRP A 711 34.70 -29.21 -34.16
N GLN A 712 35.80 -28.54 -33.81
CA GLN A 712 35.80 -27.40 -32.88
C GLN A 712 34.88 -26.24 -33.34
N HIS A 713 34.68 -26.04 -34.64
CA HIS A 713 33.74 -25.06 -35.20
C HIS A 713 32.28 -25.52 -35.11
N TYR A 714 32.05 -26.82 -35.30
CA TYR A 714 30.71 -27.44 -35.34
C TYR A 714 30.24 -28.00 -33.99
N SER A 715 31.05 -27.90 -32.93
CA SER A 715 30.81 -28.48 -31.60
C SER A 715 29.77 -27.69 -30.79
N MET A 716 28.56 -27.58 -31.32
CA MET A 716 27.42 -26.94 -30.67
C MET A 716 27.08 -27.58 -29.32
N ASP A 717 26.57 -26.74 -28.41
CA ASP A 717 26.02 -27.22 -27.14
C ASP A 717 24.71 -28.00 -27.39
N ARG A 718 24.48 -29.08 -26.62
CA ARG A 718 23.52 -30.15 -26.96
C ARG A 718 22.07 -29.68 -27.09
N GLY A 719 21.70 -28.54 -26.50
CA GLY A 719 20.33 -28.02 -26.51
C GLY A 719 19.86 -27.33 -27.80
N LEU A 720 20.73 -27.15 -28.80
CA LEU A 720 20.41 -26.37 -30.02
C LEU A 720 20.42 -27.17 -31.34
N LEU A 721 20.64 -28.48 -31.27
CA LEU A 721 20.56 -29.36 -32.44
C LEU A 721 19.11 -29.47 -32.91
N SER A 722 18.79 -28.85 -34.05
CA SER A 722 17.47 -29.03 -34.65
C SER A 722 17.37 -30.42 -35.28
N HIS A 723 16.17 -31.01 -35.23
CA HIS A 723 15.85 -32.28 -35.90
C HIS A 723 16.24 -32.27 -37.39
N SER A 724 16.20 -31.10 -38.05
CA SER A 724 16.67 -30.91 -39.43
C SER A 724 18.14 -31.27 -39.69
N VAL A 725 18.99 -31.34 -38.65
CA VAL A 725 20.39 -31.78 -38.72
C VAL A 725 20.50 -33.31 -38.56
N THR A 726 19.69 -33.89 -37.68
CA THR A 726 19.70 -35.34 -37.44
C THR A 726 19.05 -36.10 -38.60
N THR A 727 18.07 -35.49 -39.28
CA THR A 727 17.42 -36.05 -40.48
C THR A 727 18.14 -35.74 -41.80
N LEU A 728 19.41 -35.34 -41.78
CA LEU A 728 20.17 -35.15 -43.02
C LEU A 728 20.37 -36.48 -43.74
N SER A 729 20.07 -36.52 -45.04
CA SER A 729 20.30 -37.70 -45.87
C SER A 729 21.79 -37.98 -46.00
N VAL A 730 22.20 -39.20 -45.66
CA VAL A 730 23.56 -39.71 -45.87
C VAL A 730 23.55 -40.93 -46.79
N GLN A 731 24.53 -41.01 -47.69
CA GLN A 731 24.78 -42.23 -48.47
C GLN A 731 25.28 -43.36 -47.57
N CYS A 732 24.77 -44.56 -47.84
CA CYS A 732 25.04 -45.79 -47.11
C CYS A 732 25.48 -46.91 -48.06
N MET A 733 26.27 -47.84 -47.52
CA MET A 733 26.84 -48.98 -48.22
C MET A 733 25.79 -49.75 -49.04
N GLY A 734 26.05 -49.89 -50.35
CA GLY A 734 25.16 -50.57 -51.30
C GLY A 734 24.05 -49.68 -51.86
N ASP A 735 24.39 -48.45 -52.28
CA ASP A 735 23.53 -47.47 -52.95
C ASP A 735 22.24 -47.11 -52.18
N LYS A 736 22.28 -47.24 -50.85
CA LYS A 736 21.20 -46.83 -49.95
C LYS A 736 21.41 -45.38 -49.51
N SER A 737 20.34 -44.76 -49.01
CA SER A 737 20.45 -43.51 -48.24
C SER A 737 19.39 -43.50 -47.15
N CYS A 738 19.73 -42.93 -46.00
CA CYS A 738 18.84 -42.81 -44.84
C CYS A 738 19.16 -41.51 -44.05
N PRO A 739 18.30 -41.11 -43.10
CA PRO A 739 18.62 -40.10 -42.09
C PRO A 739 19.92 -40.40 -41.31
N LEU A 740 20.67 -39.37 -40.94
CA LEU A 740 21.90 -39.48 -40.14
C LEU A 740 21.65 -40.10 -38.74
N ASP A 741 20.44 -39.96 -38.18
CA ASP A 741 20.01 -40.60 -36.92
C ASP A 741 19.45 -42.03 -37.07
N GLU A 742 19.26 -42.51 -38.30
CA GLU A 742 19.03 -43.93 -38.63
C GLU A 742 20.32 -44.63 -39.09
N ALA A 743 21.33 -43.87 -39.51
CA ALA A 743 22.61 -44.37 -40.00
C ALA A 743 23.50 -44.90 -38.87
N TYR A 744 24.10 -46.06 -39.09
CA TYR A 744 25.10 -46.66 -38.21
C TYR A 744 26.50 -46.54 -38.81
N LEU A 745 27.50 -46.30 -37.96
CA LEU A 745 28.90 -46.34 -38.34
C LEU A 745 29.37 -47.81 -38.44
N GLY A 746 29.91 -48.19 -39.59
CA GLY A 746 30.39 -49.55 -39.88
C GLY A 746 31.71 -49.93 -39.18
N THR A 747 31.78 -49.76 -37.87
CA THR A 747 32.97 -50.08 -37.06
C THR A 747 33.23 -51.59 -37.01
N THR A 748 34.48 -51.95 -36.70
CA THR A 748 34.89 -53.37 -36.51
C THR A 748 34.07 -54.10 -35.43
N ASP A 749 33.54 -53.39 -34.43
CA ASP A 749 32.63 -53.96 -33.42
C ASP A 749 31.21 -54.21 -33.97
N MET A 750 30.68 -53.28 -34.78
CA MET A 750 29.36 -53.40 -35.41
C MET A 750 29.27 -54.60 -36.36
N MET A 751 30.36 -54.81 -37.12
CA MET A 751 30.46 -55.86 -38.14
C MET A 751 30.64 -57.28 -37.57
N ARG A 752 30.68 -57.46 -36.24
CA ARG A 752 30.71 -58.81 -35.61
C ARG A 752 29.37 -59.53 -35.65
N GLU A 753 28.26 -58.80 -35.79
CA GLU A 753 26.92 -59.39 -35.84
C GLU A 753 26.60 -59.81 -37.29
N PRO A 754 26.49 -61.12 -37.61
CA PRO A 754 26.39 -61.60 -39.00
C PRO A 754 25.22 -61.03 -39.80
N HIS A 755 24.15 -60.58 -39.12
CA HIS A 755 22.98 -60.01 -39.76
C HIS A 755 23.03 -58.49 -39.96
N ALA A 756 24.02 -57.79 -39.40
CA ALA A 756 24.10 -56.33 -39.44
C ALA A 756 24.12 -55.79 -40.87
N GLN A 757 25.03 -56.25 -41.74
CA GLN A 757 25.16 -55.79 -43.12
C GLN A 757 23.89 -56.02 -43.98
N LYS A 758 23.02 -56.96 -43.57
CA LYS A 758 21.77 -57.28 -44.28
C LYS A 758 20.60 -56.38 -43.88
N TYR A 759 20.50 -56.03 -42.59
CA TYR A 759 19.32 -55.37 -42.02
C TYR A 759 19.56 -53.95 -41.46
N ILE A 760 20.82 -53.50 -41.37
CA ILE A 760 21.22 -52.20 -40.79
C ILE A 760 21.80 -51.27 -41.87
N SER A 761 21.47 -49.98 -41.80
CA SER A 761 21.97 -48.94 -42.72
C SER A 761 23.35 -48.45 -42.29
N LEU A 762 24.41 -49.03 -42.87
CA LEU A 762 25.80 -48.66 -42.59
C LEU A 762 26.23 -47.49 -43.49
N ILE A 763 26.72 -46.40 -42.90
CA ILE A 763 27.15 -45.18 -43.62
C ILE A 763 28.40 -45.42 -44.48
N ASP A 764 28.46 -44.83 -45.67
CA ASP A 764 29.63 -44.91 -46.56
C ASP A 764 30.63 -43.78 -46.26
N VAL A 765 31.70 -44.12 -45.53
CA VAL A 765 32.79 -43.20 -45.17
C VAL A 765 34.15 -43.92 -45.20
N PRO A 766 35.24 -43.22 -45.57
CA PRO A 766 36.58 -43.78 -45.45
C PRO A 766 36.98 -43.91 -43.98
N ASP A 767 37.71 -44.99 -43.66
CA ASP A 767 38.27 -45.26 -42.32
C ASP A 767 37.19 -45.19 -41.20
N PRO A 768 36.18 -46.11 -41.18
CA PRO A 768 35.04 -46.01 -40.26
C PRO A 768 35.42 -46.21 -38.78
N ASP A 769 36.57 -46.82 -38.48
CA ASP A 769 37.09 -46.94 -37.11
C ASP A 769 37.85 -45.67 -36.64
N ASN A 770 37.90 -44.60 -37.46
CA ASN A 770 38.53 -43.33 -37.09
C ASN A 770 37.80 -42.66 -35.91
N LEU A 771 38.52 -42.40 -34.82
CA LEU A 771 37.98 -41.78 -33.61
C LEU A 771 37.36 -40.38 -33.84
N GLY A 772 37.71 -39.69 -34.94
CA GLY A 772 37.08 -38.43 -35.33
C GLY A 772 35.57 -38.58 -35.59
N TRP A 773 35.13 -39.72 -36.14
CA TRP A 773 33.71 -39.99 -36.43
C TRP A 773 32.86 -40.11 -35.16
N LEU A 774 33.45 -40.45 -34.01
CA LEU A 774 32.73 -40.51 -32.73
C LEU A 774 32.12 -39.17 -32.33
N ASN A 775 32.64 -38.04 -32.84
CA ASN A 775 32.01 -36.73 -32.62
C ASN A 775 30.64 -36.60 -33.31
N LEU A 776 30.43 -37.27 -34.46
CA LEU A 776 29.15 -37.26 -35.17
C LEU A 776 28.04 -38.00 -34.42
N SER A 777 28.35 -38.80 -33.40
CA SER A 777 27.33 -39.32 -32.48
C SER A 777 26.56 -38.21 -31.75
N LYS A 778 27.15 -37.02 -31.62
CA LYS A 778 26.47 -35.83 -31.11
C LYS A 778 25.50 -35.21 -32.12
N LEU A 779 25.57 -35.60 -33.40
CA LEU A 779 24.64 -35.18 -34.47
C LEU A 779 23.61 -36.27 -34.84
N GLY A 780 23.63 -37.42 -34.17
CA GLY A 780 22.68 -38.53 -34.36
C GLY A 780 23.30 -39.85 -34.81
N LEU A 781 24.51 -39.84 -35.40
CA LEU A 781 25.13 -41.04 -35.99
C LEU A 781 25.33 -42.16 -34.96
N ARG A 782 24.80 -43.36 -35.23
CA ARG A 782 24.83 -44.48 -34.29
C ARG A 782 26.16 -45.24 -34.36
N THR A 783 27.00 -45.10 -33.33
CA THR A 783 28.37 -45.66 -33.31
C THR A 783 28.52 -46.98 -32.56
N ALA A 784 27.45 -47.54 -32.01
CA ALA A 784 27.46 -48.82 -31.28
C ALA A 784 26.07 -49.52 -31.34
N PRO A 785 26.00 -50.85 -31.19
CA PRO A 785 24.73 -51.58 -31.11
C PRO A 785 23.84 -51.09 -29.94
N ASP A 786 22.58 -50.82 -30.24
CA ASP A 786 21.55 -50.33 -29.31
C ASP A 786 20.27 -51.18 -29.39
N PHE A 787 19.16 -50.73 -28.79
CA PHE A 787 17.90 -51.48 -28.79
C PHE A 787 17.33 -51.68 -30.21
N GLU A 788 17.25 -50.63 -31.03
CA GLU A 788 16.68 -50.73 -32.38
C GLU A 788 17.58 -51.51 -33.35
N PHE A 789 18.90 -51.54 -33.14
CA PHE A 789 19.78 -52.47 -33.84
C PHE A 789 19.34 -53.93 -33.66
N TRP A 790 19.12 -54.37 -32.41
CA TRP A 790 18.69 -55.75 -32.12
C TRP A 790 17.22 -56.00 -32.49
N LEU A 791 16.34 -55.01 -32.29
CA LEU A 791 14.92 -55.12 -32.68
C LEU A 791 14.77 -55.21 -34.21
N SER A 792 15.54 -54.45 -34.98
CA SER A 792 15.55 -54.53 -36.46
C SER A 792 16.01 -55.90 -36.96
N ILE A 793 16.99 -56.52 -36.29
CA ILE A 793 17.43 -57.90 -36.59
C ILE A 793 16.33 -58.91 -36.24
N LEU A 794 15.68 -58.79 -35.06
CA LEU A 794 14.57 -59.65 -34.65
C LEU A 794 13.35 -59.53 -35.58
N ARG A 795 12.98 -58.29 -35.97
CA ARG A 795 11.96 -57.99 -36.98
C ARG A 795 12.31 -58.58 -38.35
N GLY A 796 13.60 -58.71 -38.67
CA GLY A 796 14.11 -59.42 -39.85
C GLY A 796 13.89 -60.92 -39.75
N MET A 797 14.20 -61.54 -38.60
CA MET A 797 14.01 -62.97 -38.34
C MET A 797 12.52 -63.36 -38.31
N ALA A 798 11.65 -62.54 -37.71
CA ALA A 798 10.21 -62.79 -37.65
C ALA A 798 9.51 -62.84 -39.03
N LYS A 799 10.20 -62.38 -40.09
CA LYS A 799 9.74 -62.40 -41.49
C LYS A 799 10.34 -63.55 -42.32
N MET A 800 11.14 -64.43 -41.70
CA MET A 800 11.75 -65.60 -42.34
C MET A 800 10.88 -66.86 -42.14
N GLN A 801 11.15 -67.92 -42.92
CA GLN A 801 10.47 -69.21 -42.75
C GLN A 801 10.95 -69.88 -41.44
N PRO A 802 10.08 -70.62 -40.71
CA PRO A 802 10.47 -71.30 -39.47
C PRO A 802 11.62 -72.32 -39.61
N SER A 803 11.90 -72.81 -40.82
CA SER A 803 13.06 -73.65 -41.14
C SER A 803 14.41 -72.93 -41.04
N ASP A 804 14.40 -71.60 -41.18
CA ASP A 804 15.59 -70.78 -41.39
C ASP A 804 15.98 -69.99 -40.11
N ILE A 805 15.23 -70.21 -39.02
CA ILE A 805 15.33 -69.47 -37.76
C ILE A 805 15.97 -70.38 -36.70
N SER A 806 17.21 -70.08 -36.32
CA SER A 806 17.89 -70.75 -35.22
C SER A 806 17.30 -70.35 -33.86
N LYS A 807 17.05 -71.32 -32.99
CA LYS A 807 16.69 -71.08 -31.58
C LYS A 807 17.73 -70.19 -30.89
N ASP A 808 19.01 -70.42 -31.16
CA ASP A 808 20.10 -69.71 -30.49
C ASP A 808 20.18 -68.25 -30.94
N ASP A 809 19.81 -67.93 -32.18
CA ASP A 809 19.82 -66.56 -32.70
C ASP A 809 18.61 -65.73 -32.21
N VAL A 810 17.43 -66.35 -32.09
CA VAL A 810 16.28 -65.71 -31.43
C VAL A 810 16.57 -65.47 -29.95
N ILE A 811 17.17 -66.44 -29.24
CA ILE A 811 17.58 -66.28 -27.84
C ILE A 811 18.73 -65.25 -27.69
N ARG A 812 19.66 -65.16 -28.65
CA ARG A 812 20.70 -64.12 -28.73
C ARG A 812 20.05 -62.74 -28.80
N CYS A 813 19.07 -62.56 -29.69
CA CYS A 813 18.30 -61.32 -29.81
C CYS A 813 17.51 -60.99 -28.54
N TYR A 814 16.76 -61.95 -27.96
CA TYR A 814 16.03 -61.73 -26.71
C TYR A 814 16.96 -61.37 -25.53
N LYS A 815 18.11 -62.02 -25.39
CA LYS A 815 19.10 -61.71 -24.33
C LYS A 815 19.77 -60.35 -24.55
N ALA A 816 20.02 -59.96 -25.81
CA ALA A 816 20.51 -58.62 -26.13
C ALA A 816 19.45 -57.55 -25.83
N ILE A 817 18.22 -57.70 -26.35
CA ILE A 817 17.09 -56.81 -26.10
C ILE A 817 16.83 -56.67 -24.59
N GLY A 818 16.77 -57.77 -23.84
CA GLY A 818 16.61 -57.76 -22.38
C GLY A 818 17.72 -57.00 -21.64
N LYS A 819 18.95 -57.02 -22.15
CA LYS A 819 20.08 -56.24 -21.59
C LYS A 819 19.94 -54.74 -21.87
N HIS A 820 19.41 -54.34 -23.03
CA HIS A 820 19.12 -52.92 -23.34
C HIS A 820 17.87 -52.43 -22.58
N ALA A 821 16.85 -53.26 -22.45
CA ALA A 821 15.58 -53.00 -21.77
C ALA A 821 15.70 -52.73 -20.26
N GLN A 822 16.83 -53.08 -19.63
CA GLN A 822 17.12 -52.68 -18.24
C GLN A 822 17.26 -51.15 -18.04
N ARG A 823 17.37 -50.37 -19.13
CA ARG A 823 17.38 -48.90 -19.08
C ARG A 823 16.05 -48.27 -19.49
N ASP A 824 15.35 -48.88 -20.45
CA ASP A 824 14.06 -48.40 -20.93
C ASP A 824 13.14 -49.59 -21.26
N SER A 825 12.37 -50.02 -20.26
CA SER A 825 11.48 -51.18 -20.37
C SER A 825 10.14 -50.84 -21.06
N GLY A 826 9.80 -49.56 -21.19
CA GLY A 826 8.57 -49.09 -21.82
C GLY A 826 8.60 -49.24 -23.34
N GLU A 827 9.69 -48.80 -23.97
CA GLU A 827 9.85 -48.92 -25.43
C GLU A 827 9.86 -50.41 -25.88
N VAL A 828 10.57 -51.26 -25.14
CA VAL A 828 10.64 -52.70 -25.41
C VAL A 828 9.28 -53.38 -25.23
N ARG A 829 8.53 -53.02 -24.18
CA ARG A 829 7.16 -53.50 -23.97
C ARG A 829 6.26 -53.12 -25.15
N ASN A 830 6.26 -51.85 -25.56
CA ASN A 830 5.42 -51.35 -26.65
C ASN A 830 5.67 -52.13 -27.96
N ALA A 831 6.93 -52.46 -28.27
CA ALA A 831 7.28 -53.24 -29.46
C ALA A 831 6.70 -54.68 -29.42
N PHE A 832 6.77 -55.36 -28.27
CA PHE A 832 6.24 -56.72 -28.09
C PHE A 832 4.71 -56.78 -27.88
N GLU A 833 4.08 -55.65 -27.54
CA GLU A 833 2.62 -55.51 -27.51
C GLU A 833 2.04 -55.13 -28.90
N ALA A 834 2.81 -54.44 -29.76
CA ALA A 834 2.39 -54.02 -31.10
C ALA A 834 2.67 -55.05 -32.22
N GLU A 835 3.76 -55.81 -32.12
CA GLU A 835 4.16 -56.82 -33.12
C GLU A 835 4.21 -58.22 -32.46
N PRO A 836 3.80 -59.30 -33.18
CA PRO A 836 3.88 -60.67 -32.65
C PRO A 836 5.35 -61.14 -32.61
N LEU A 837 6.08 -60.78 -31.56
CA LEU A 837 7.52 -61.01 -31.38
C LEU A 837 7.85 -62.09 -30.33
N VAL A 838 6.83 -62.82 -29.84
CA VAL A 838 7.01 -63.97 -28.93
C VAL A 838 6.99 -65.27 -29.74
N LEU A 839 7.94 -66.20 -29.52
CA LEU A 839 7.96 -67.51 -30.19
C LEU A 839 7.95 -68.65 -29.15
N PRO A 840 6.77 -69.20 -28.77
CA PRO A 840 6.64 -70.05 -27.59
C PRO A 840 7.44 -71.36 -27.58
N SER A 841 7.78 -71.95 -28.74
CA SER A 841 8.63 -73.15 -28.77
C SER A 841 9.28 -73.38 -30.14
N VAL A 842 10.51 -72.89 -30.32
CA VAL A 842 11.30 -73.09 -31.57
C VAL A 842 11.57 -74.58 -31.90
N LEU A 843 11.24 -75.51 -31.00
CA LEU A 843 11.40 -76.95 -31.17
C LEU A 843 10.13 -77.67 -31.69
N LYS A 844 8.97 -77.01 -31.75
CA LYS A 844 7.74 -77.55 -32.35
C LYS A 844 7.61 -77.04 -33.80
N PRO A 845 7.53 -77.90 -34.84
CA PRO A 845 7.33 -77.47 -36.23
C PRO A 845 6.02 -76.69 -36.49
N SER A 846 5.08 -76.71 -35.53
CA SER A 846 3.81 -75.99 -35.55
C SER A 846 3.81 -74.67 -34.78
N SER A 847 4.93 -74.26 -34.16
CA SER A 847 4.98 -73.01 -33.38
C SER A 847 5.11 -71.78 -34.28
N THR A 848 4.06 -70.98 -34.29
CA THR A 848 4.03 -69.64 -34.87
C THR A 848 4.57 -68.61 -33.89
N TRP A 849 4.94 -67.45 -34.40
CA TRP A 849 5.04 -66.23 -33.59
C TRP A 849 3.67 -65.86 -33.00
N ARG A 850 3.67 -65.17 -31.86
CA ARG A 850 2.50 -64.90 -31.00
C ARG A 850 2.54 -63.49 -30.39
N ALA A 851 1.36 -62.98 -30.05
CA ALA A 851 1.19 -61.73 -29.31
C ALA A 851 1.31 -61.97 -27.79
N LEU A 852 1.78 -60.95 -27.06
CA LEU A 852 2.11 -61.07 -25.63
C LEU A 852 0.91 -61.42 -24.73
N ASN A 853 -0.31 -61.07 -25.13
CA ASN A 853 -1.54 -61.27 -24.36
C ASN A 853 -2.14 -62.70 -24.45
N GLU A 854 -1.79 -63.46 -25.50
CA GLU A 854 -2.22 -64.86 -25.68
C GLU A 854 -1.51 -65.84 -24.72
N CYS A 855 -0.48 -65.36 -24.01
CA CYS A 855 0.36 -66.16 -23.14
C CYS A 855 0.04 -65.98 -21.65
N ARG A 856 0.29 -67.03 -20.86
CA ARG A 856 0.47 -66.97 -19.41
C ARG A 856 1.79 -67.64 -19.02
N TRP A 857 2.19 -67.48 -17.76
CA TRP A 857 3.40 -68.10 -17.23
C TRP A 857 3.11 -69.50 -16.66
N ALA A 858 2.20 -69.61 -15.67
CA ALA A 858 1.67 -70.87 -15.15
C ALA A 858 0.17 -70.83 -14.80
N GLY A 859 -0.45 -71.99 -14.57
CA GLY A 859 -1.84 -72.11 -14.13
C GLY A 859 -2.38 -73.56 -14.09
N PRO A 860 -3.62 -73.77 -13.58
CA PRO A 860 -4.24 -75.10 -13.52
C PRO A 860 -4.71 -75.60 -14.90
N SER A 861 -4.52 -76.89 -15.17
CA SER A 861 -4.79 -77.54 -16.45
C SER A 861 -6.28 -77.85 -16.73
N CYS A 862 -7.18 -76.93 -16.38
CA CYS A 862 -8.63 -77.03 -16.63
C CYS A 862 -9.15 -75.97 -17.62
N LEU A 863 -8.24 -75.20 -18.24
CA LEU A 863 -8.51 -74.15 -19.21
C LEU A 863 -7.61 -74.36 -20.45
N ASP A 864 -8.05 -75.23 -21.38
CA ASP A 864 -7.28 -75.63 -22.57
C ASP A 864 -7.07 -74.52 -23.63
N THR A 865 -7.49 -73.28 -23.32
CA THR A 865 -7.52 -72.13 -24.25
C THR A 865 -6.33 -71.16 -24.09
N ILE A 866 -5.37 -71.44 -23.20
CA ILE A 866 -4.27 -70.54 -22.82
C ILE A 866 -2.92 -71.28 -22.90
N GLU A 867 -1.95 -70.78 -23.67
CA GLU A 867 -0.60 -71.38 -23.79
C GLU A 867 0.32 -70.86 -22.66
N LEU A 868 1.12 -71.76 -22.07
CA LEU A 868 2.04 -71.47 -20.96
C LEU A 868 3.50 -71.38 -21.45
N LEU A 869 4.20 -70.30 -21.07
CA LEU A 869 5.59 -70.03 -21.51
C LEU A 869 6.69 -70.57 -20.58
N GLY A 870 6.36 -70.90 -19.32
CA GLY A 870 7.37 -71.16 -18.27
C GLY A 870 8.37 -72.27 -18.62
N ASP A 871 7.91 -73.37 -19.22
CA ASP A 871 8.73 -74.54 -19.51
C ASP A 871 9.68 -74.37 -20.71
N SER A 872 9.40 -73.44 -21.62
CA SER A 872 10.08 -73.36 -22.94
C SER A 872 11.06 -72.20 -23.06
N SER A 873 10.88 -71.13 -22.29
CA SER A 873 11.64 -69.86 -22.40
C SER A 873 12.31 -69.43 -21.09
N SER A 874 12.55 -70.37 -20.18
CA SER A 874 13.14 -70.15 -18.85
C SER A 874 14.46 -69.37 -18.86
N GLU A 875 15.33 -69.54 -19.86
CA GLU A 875 16.56 -68.75 -20.04
C GLU A 875 16.32 -67.25 -20.28
N CYS A 876 15.10 -66.85 -20.63
CA CYS A 876 14.68 -65.47 -20.90
C CYS A 876 13.66 -64.97 -19.86
N THR A 877 13.55 -65.61 -18.68
CA THR A 877 12.57 -65.26 -17.62
C THR A 877 12.49 -63.75 -17.38
N VAL A 878 13.62 -63.08 -17.09
CA VAL A 878 13.68 -61.63 -16.82
C VAL A 878 13.05 -60.77 -17.94
N LEU A 879 13.14 -61.20 -19.20
CA LEU A 879 12.45 -60.50 -20.30
C LEU A 879 10.94 -60.71 -20.22
N PHE A 880 10.47 -61.95 -20.08
CA PHE A 880 9.03 -62.26 -20.16
C PHE A 880 8.24 -61.97 -18.87
N THR A 881 8.80 -62.22 -17.68
CA THR A 881 8.16 -61.92 -16.40
C THR A 881 8.39 -60.48 -15.97
N ASP A 882 9.64 -60.03 -15.90
CA ASP A 882 9.97 -58.80 -15.17
C ASP A 882 9.84 -57.55 -16.05
N ILE A 883 10.24 -57.65 -17.32
CA ILE A 883 10.20 -56.55 -18.29
C ILE A 883 8.84 -56.51 -19.02
N LEU A 884 8.39 -57.64 -19.56
CA LEU A 884 7.15 -57.76 -20.34
C LEU A 884 5.90 -58.09 -19.50
N GLY A 885 6.04 -58.58 -18.26
CA GLY A 885 4.92 -58.68 -17.32
C GLY A 885 3.90 -59.79 -17.60
N VAL A 886 4.30 -60.91 -18.21
CA VAL A 886 3.44 -62.09 -18.39
C VAL A 886 3.06 -62.67 -17.02
N LYS A 887 1.78 -63.00 -16.82
CA LYS A 887 1.19 -63.41 -15.54
C LYS A 887 0.72 -64.86 -15.52
N ASP A 888 0.41 -65.36 -14.32
CA ASP A 888 -0.32 -66.61 -14.10
C ASP A 888 -1.85 -66.44 -14.30
N ILE A 889 -2.58 -67.56 -14.32
CA ILE A 889 -4.06 -67.60 -14.42
C ILE A 889 -4.72 -67.03 -13.15
N GLY A 890 -5.72 -66.14 -13.31
CA GLY A 890 -6.42 -65.45 -12.23
C GLY A 890 -7.93 -65.73 -12.14
N ILE A 891 -8.61 -65.01 -11.24
CA ILE A 891 -10.06 -65.19 -10.99
C ILE A 891 -10.94 -64.88 -12.22
N VAL A 892 -10.55 -63.91 -13.05
CA VAL A 892 -11.33 -63.54 -14.26
C VAL A 892 -11.27 -64.67 -15.28
N ASP A 893 -10.09 -65.23 -15.55
CA ASP A 893 -9.93 -66.37 -16.47
C ASP A 893 -10.79 -67.59 -16.01
N VAL A 894 -11.03 -67.73 -14.70
CA VAL A 894 -11.92 -68.76 -14.12
C VAL A 894 -13.41 -68.43 -14.26
N ILE A 895 -13.84 -67.16 -14.09
CA ILE A 895 -15.24 -66.76 -14.30
C ILE A 895 -15.62 -66.90 -15.78
N ASP A 896 -14.74 -66.49 -16.69
CA ASP A 896 -14.95 -66.64 -18.13
C ASP A 896 -15.02 -68.13 -18.52
N GLY A 897 -14.22 -68.99 -17.87
CA GLY A 897 -14.34 -70.45 -17.97
C GLY A 897 -15.70 -71.01 -17.52
N VAL A 898 -16.28 -70.47 -16.43
CA VAL A 898 -17.64 -70.85 -15.98
C VAL A 898 -18.70 -70.42 -17.01
N ILE A 899 -18.59 -69.21 -17.55
CA ILE A 899 -19.52 -68.68 -18.56
C ILE A 899 -19.44 -69.50 -19.86
N ALA A 900 -18.23 -69.85 -20.31
CA ALA A 900 -18.00 -70.70 -21.48
C ALA A 900 -18.56 -72.12 -21.30
N LEU A 901 -18.44 -72.71 -20.10
CA LEU A 901 -19.02 -74.02 -19.79
C LEU A 901 -20.56 -73.99 -19.73
N SER A 902 -21.17 -72.87 -19.33
CA SER A 902 -22.63 -72.72 -19.35
C SER A 902 -23.17 -72.49 -20.77
N GLY A 903 -22.43 -71.76 -21.61
CA GLY A 903 -22.85 -71.41 -22.99
C GLY A 903 -22.81 -72.54 -24.02
N THR A 904 -22.29 -73.73 -23.69
CA THR A 904 -21.89 -74.75 -24.68
C THR A 904 -22.89 -75.88 -24.96
N HIS A 905 -24.01 -76.02 -24.24
CA HIS A 905 -24.96 -77.12 -24.48
C HIS A 905 -26.45 -76.79 -24.39
N THR A 906 -27.16 -77.13 -25.48
CA THR A 906 -28.61 -77.36 -25.49
C THR A 906 -28.92 -78.87 -25.41
N GLY A 907 -29.74 -79.29 -24.44
CA GLY A 907 -30.39 -80.61 -24.44
C GLY A 907 -29.76 -81.72 -23.57
N HIS A 908 -30.48 -82.05 -22.49
CA HIS A 908 -30.58 -83.37 -21.84
C HIS A 908 -29.36 -84.32 -21.80
N ALA A 909 -28.39 -84.05 -20.92
CA ALA A 909 -27.55 -85.08 -20.30
C ALA A 909 -27.18 -84.68 -18.86
N ASN A 910 -27.16 -85.63 -17.91
CA ASN A 910 -26.95 -85.37 -16.48
C ASN A 910 -25.47 -85.17 -16.05
N GLN A 911 -24.58 -84.75 -16.96
CA GLN A 911 -23.14 -84.59 -16.68
C GLN A 911 -22.60 -83.17 -16.39
N PRO A 912 -23.20 -82.03 -16.83
CA PRO A 912 -22.55 -80.71 -16.63
C PRO A 912 -22.58 -80.22 -15.17
N VAL A 913 -23.46 -80.77 -14.33
CA VAL A 913 -23.61 -80.35 -12.92
C VAL A 913 -22.33 -80.62 -12.09
N ALA A 914 -21.58 -81.67 -12.40
CA ALA A 914 -20.36 -82.00 -11.64
C ALA A 914 -19.22 -81.01 -11.94
N ALA A 915 -18.93 -80.76 -13.22
CA ALA A 915 -17.91 -79.78 -13.63
C ALA A 915 -18.28 -78.35 -13.20
N MET A 916 -19.56 -77.99 -13.31
CA MET A 916 -20.07 -76.70 -12.80
C MET A 916 -19.89 -76.57 -11.29
N LYS A 917 -20.19 -77.61 -10.49
CA LYS A 917 -19.90 -77.63 -9.05
C LYS A 917 -18.40 -77.48 -8.76
N THR A 918 -17.51 -78.12 -9.53
CA THR A 918 -16.06 -77.95 -9.38
C THR A 918 -15.63 -76.50 -9.67
N LEU A 919 -15.97 -75.93 -10.83
CA LEU A 919 -15.57 -74.56 -11.17
C LEU A 919 -16.15 -73.52 -10.21
N LEU A 920 -17.39 -73.68 -9.75
CA LEU A 920 -17.99 -72.79 -8.74
C LEU A 920 -17.33 -72.94 -7.36
N LEU A 921 -16.82 -74.11 -6.99
CA LEU A 921 -16.02 -74.29 -5.77
C LEU A 921 -14.61 -73.70 -5.91
N THR A 922 -13.99 -73.82 -7.09
CA THR A 922 -12.73 -73.13 -7.44
C THR A 922 -12.92 -71.60 -7.38
N LEU A 923 -14.02 -71.08 -7.93
CA LEU A 923 -14.38 -69.66 -7.84
C LEU A 923 -14.57 -69.20 -6.37
N CYS A 924 -15.24 -70.00 -5.54
CA CYS A 924 -15.39 -69.75 -4.10
C CYS A 924 -14.08 -69.83 -3.29
N ALA A 925 -12.97 -70.32 -3.87
CA ALA A 925 -11.65 -70.29 -3.25
C ALA A 925 -10.93 -68.94 -3.43
N PHE A 926 -11.33 -68.13 -4.42
CA PHE A 926 -10.83 -66.77 -4.61
C PHE A 926 -11.59 -65.73 -3.75
N PRO A 927 -11.05 -64.52 -3.57
CA PRO A 927 -11.78 -63.41 -2.94
C PRO A 927 -12.90 -62.91 -3.86
N LEU A 928 -14.16 -63.08 -3.45
CA LEU A 928 -15.33 -62.62 -4.22
C LEU A 928 -15.75 -61.18 -3.90
N ASP A 929 -15.08 -60.54 -2.94
CA ASP A 929 -15.48 -59.24 -2.39
C ASP A 929 -14.90 -58.03 -3.16
N GLU A 930 -14.12 -58.25 -4.23
CA GLU A 930 -13.62 -57.14 -5.04
C GLU A 930 -14.73 -56.49 -5.90
N PRO A 931 -14.78 -55.14 -6.02
CA PRO A 931 -15.72 -54.44 -6.91
C PRO A 931 -15.42 -54.62 -8.40
N THR A 932 -14.17 -54.90 -8.76
CA THR A 932 -13.69 -55.22 -10.14
C THR A 932 -14.44 -56.40 -10.76
N LEU A 933 -15.00 -57.27 -9.92
CA LEU A 933 -15.74 -58.47 -10.32
C LEU A 933 -17.20 -58.20 -10.65
N ASP A 934 -17.77 -57.02 -10.33
CA ASP A 934 -19.21 -56.75 -10.45
C ASP A 934 -19.76 -57.11 -11.84
N ASN A 935 -19.11 -56.66 -12.92
CA ASN A 935 -19.54 -56.94 -14.30
C ASN A 935 -19.46 -58.45 -14.66
N HIS A 936 -18.43 -59.14 -14.20
CA HIS A 936 -18.22 -60.58 -14.48
C HIS A 936 -19.23 -61.43 -13.69
N LEU A 937 -19.56 -61.00 -12.46
CA LEU A 937 -20.59 -61.61 -11.62
C LEU A 937 -22.01 -61.30 -12.14
N GLU A 938 -22.25 -60.13 -12.74
CA GLU A 938 -23.51 -59.83 -13.44
C GLU A 938 -23.69 -60.74 -14.67
N GLY A 939 -22.62 -61.01 -15.42
CA GLY A 939 -22.61 -62.03 -16.49
C GLY A 939 -22.92 -63.44 -15.94
N LEU A 940 -22.24 -63.84 -14.86
CA LEU A 940 -22.48 -65.12 -14.17
C LEU A 940 -23.92 -65.26 -13.62
N ALA A 941 -24.57 -64.15 -13.25
CA ALA A 941 -25.93 -64.18 -12.70
C ALA A 941 -26.99 -64.60 -13.73
N GLN A 942 -26.75 -64.30 -15.02
CA GLN A 942 -27.69 -64.52 -16.12
C GLN A 942 -27.57 -65.90 -16.78
N VAL A 943 -26.45 -66.62 -16.58
CA VAL A 943 -26.23 -67.95 -17.16
C VAL A 943 -26.73 -69.08 -16.23
N PRO A 944 -27.21 -70.22 -16.76
CA PRO A 944 -27.58 -71.38 -15.95
C PRO A 944 -26.35 -72.00 -15.25
N ALA A 945 -26.21 -71.74 -13.95
CA ALA A 945 -25.06 -72.17 -13.14
C ALA A 945 -25.45 -72.74 -11.76
N VAL A 946 -26.63 -72.40 -11.22
CA VAL A 946 -27.06 -72.78 -9.86
C VAL A 946 -27.68 -74.19 -9.86
N PRO A 947 -27.09 -75.20 -9.19
CA PRO A 947 -27.69 -76.53 -9.08
C PRO A 947 -28.88 -76.52 -8.13
N VAL A 948 -30.05 -76.98 -8.58
CA VAL A 948 -31.25 -77.14 -7.74
C VAL A 948 -31.96 -78.48 -7.99
N GLN A 949 -32.65 -78.98 -6.97
CA GLN A 949 -33.28 -80.30 -6.92
C GLN A 949 -34.74 -80.26 -6.44
N ARG A 950 -35.55 -81.22 -6.89
CA ARG A 950 -36.90 -81.49 -6.39
C ARG A 950 -37.26 -82.95 -6.61
N HIS A 951 -37.55 -83.69 -5.54
CA HIS A 951 -37.94 -85.11 -5.59
C HIS A 951 -37.03 -85.98 -6.50
N GLY A 952 -35.71 -85.82 -6.38
CA GLY A 952 -34.70 -86.58 -7.15
C GLY A 952 -34.44 -86.09 -8.58
N MET A 953 -35.15 -85.07 -9.08
CA MET A 953 -34.79 -84.37 -10.32
C MET A 953 -33.80 -83.25 -10.03
N HIS A 954 -32.80 -83.06 -10.89
CA HIS A 954 -31.80 -81.98 -10.81
C HIS A 954 -31.89 -81.08 -12.06
N LYS A 955 -31.71 -79.76 -11.92
CA LYS A 955 -31.47 -78.81 -13.01
C LYS A 955 -30.38 -77.79 -12.64
N LEU A 956 -29.80 -77.14 -13.65
CA LEU A 956 -29.15 -75.84 -13.47
C LEU A 956 -30.21 -74.75 -13.66
N SER A 957 -30.19 -73.75 -12.78
CA SER A 957 -30.99 -72.52 -12.86
C SER A 957 -30.07 -71.31 -12.89
N THR A 958 -30.60 -70.14 -13.22
CA THR A 958 -29.88 -68.87 -13.04
C THR A 958 -29.91 -68.44 -11.56
N PHE A 959 -29.13 -67.42 -11.19
CA PHE A 959 -29.26 -66.79 -9.87
C PHE A 959 -30.55 -65.95 -9.75
N ILE A 960 -31.13 -65.52 -10.88
CA ILE A 960 -32.32 -64.65 -10.94
C ILE A 960 -33.66 -65.42 -10.95
N ASP A 961 -33.71 -66.67 -11.40
CA ASP A 961 -34.95 -67.49 -11.46
C ASP A 961 -35.65 -67.58 -10.10
N VAL A 962 -36.91 -67.16 -9.96
CA VAL A 962 -37.60 -67.10 -8.63
C VAL A 962 -38.19 -68.43 -8.15
N ASP A 963 -38.07 -69.52 -8.91
CA ASP A 963 -38.79 -70.79 -8.66
C ASP A 963 -38.17 -71.70 -7.58
N TRP A 964 -37.05 -71.30 -6.97
CA TRP A 964 -36.26 -72.13 -6.04
C TRP A 964 -35.88 -71.43 -4.72
N PHE A 965 -35.79 -72.24 -3.67
CA PHE A 965 -35.64 -71.82 -2.27
C PHE A 965 -34.43 -72.48 -1.58
N ILE A 966 -34.01 -71.89 -0.45
CA ILE A 966 -32.95 -72.40 0.43
C ILE A 966 -33.62 -73.04 1.66
N ALA A 967 -33.39 -74.34 1.87
CA ALA A 967 -33.98 -75.13 2.95
C ALA A 967 -33.32 -74.85 4.32
N ASP A 968 -33.57 -73.66 4.87
CA ASP A 968 -32.88 -73.14 6.06
C ASP A 968 -33.36 -73.72 7.39
N ARG A 969 -34.68 -73.94 7.55
CA ARG A 969 -35.26 -74.57 8.75
C ARG A 969 -35.90 -75.92 8.42
N ALA A 970 -35.29 -77.01 8.86
CA ALA A 970 -35.77 -78.38 8.58
C ALA A 970 -37.23 -78.65 8.98
N ARG A 971 -37.74 -78.02 10.04
CA ARG A 971 -39.17 -78.13 10.44
C ARG A 971 -40.12 -77.53 9.40
N ILE A 972 -39.68 -76.47 8.70
CA ILE A 972 -40.45 -75.80 7.65
C ILE A 972 -40.24 -76.51 6.30
N ALA A 973 -39.00 -76.89 5.97
CA ALA A 973 -38.70 -77.62 4.73
C ALA A 973 -39.56 -78.89 4.57
N ARG A 974 -39.72 -79.68 5.63
CA ARG A 974 -40.59 -80.87 5.67
C ARG A 974 -42.09 -80.61 5.39
N CYS A 975 -42.54 -79.36 5.40
CA CYS A 975 -43.91 -79.00 5.00
C CYS A 975 -44.05 -78.81 3.48
N PHE A 976 -42.95 -78.69 2.74
CA PHE A 976 -42.89 -78.30 1.33
C PHE A 976 -41.90 -79.12 0.47
N GLU A 977 -41.32 -80.18 1.03
CA GLU A 977 -40.26 -81.02 0.46
C GLU A 977 -40.68 -81.74 -0.84
N ASP A 978 -41.99 -82.00 -1.00
CA ASP A 978 -42.65 -82.53 -2.19
C ASP A 978 -43.08 -81.46 -3.20
N ARG A 979 -42.91 -80.16 -2.88
CA ARG A 979 -43.63 -79.05 -3.55
C ARG A 979 -42.75 -77.98 -4.17
N LEU A 980 -41.57 -77.72 -3.62
CA LEU A 980 -40.67 -76.63 -4.04
C LEU A 980 -39.35 -77.14 -4.63
N TRP A 981 -38.69 -76.34 -5.47
CA TRP A 981 -37.28 -76.57 -5.81
C TRP A 981 -36.38 -76.06 -4.68
N LEU A 982 -35.37 -76.85 -4.34
CA LEU A 982 -34.42 -76.58 -3.25
C LEU A 982 -32.98 -76.65 -3.77
N LEU A 983 -32.07 -75.85 -3.20
CA LEU A 983 -30.66 -75.82 -3.60
C LEU A 983 -29.97 -77.21 -3.50
N ASP A 984 -29.20 -77.60 -4.51
CA ASP A 984 -28.56 -78.92 -4.63
C ASP A 984 -27.06 -78.89 -4.24
N PHE A 985 -26.81 -78.69 -2.94
CA PHE A 985 -25.48 -78.83 -2.32
C PHE A 985 -25.60 -79.57 -0.98
N GLU A 986 -24.57 -80.30 -0.57
CA GLU A 986 -24.52 -80.83 0.80
C GLU A 986 -24.37 -79.69 1.81
N ARG A 987 -24.81 -79.92 3.05
CA ARG A 987 -24.75 -78.92 4.14
C ARG A 987 -23.33 -78.42 4.43
N LYS A 988 -22.29 -79.20 4.10
CA LYS A 988 -20.88 -78.78 4.19
C LYS A 988 -20.56 -77.73 3.10
N ASP A 989 -20.93 -78.00 1.84
CA ASP A 989 -20.58 -77.21 0.67
C ASP A 989 -21.41 -75.92 0.58
N ILE A 990 -22.65 -75.94 1.08
CA ILE A 990 -23.47 -74.73 1.27
C ILE A 990 -22.70 -73.65 2.06
N THR A 991 -21.84 -74.04 3.01
CA THR A 991 -21.05 -73.08 3.81
C THR A 991 -19.97 -72.37 2.98
N ALA A 992 -19.33 -73.07 2.02
CA ALA A 992 -18.40 -72.45 1.07
C ALA A 992 -19.16 -71.60 0.03
N PHE A 993 -20.25 -72.15 -0.52
CA PHE A 993 -21.10 -71.50 -1.51
C PHE A 993 -21.85 -70.27 -0.93
N GLN A 994 -21.96 -70.14 0.40
CA GLN A 994 -22.63 -69.02 1.07
C GLN A 994 -22.02 -67.66 0.71
N ARG A 995 -20.70 -67.58 0.44
CA ARG A 995 -20.07 -66.34 -0.03
C ARG A 995 -20.66 -65.88 -1.37
N LEU A 996 -20.82 -66.80 -2.32
CA LEU A 996 -21.44 -66.52 -3.61
C LEU A 996 -22.95 -66.25 -3.46
N LEU A 997 -23.67 -67.01 -2.62
CA LEU A 997 -25.09 -66.74 -2.33
C LEU A 997 -25.36 -65.37 -1.69
N LEU A 998 -24.38 -64.80 -0.96
CA LEU A 998 -24.42 -63.43 -0.46
C LEU A 998 -24.11 -62.44 -1.58
N ARG A 999 -22.98 -62.63 -2.29
CA ARG A 999 -22.52 -61.73 -3.36
C ARG A 999 -23.52 -61.59 -4.51
N MET A 1000 -24.25 -62.66 -4.83
CA MET A 1000 -25.30 -62.72 -5.87
C MET A 1000 -26.69 -62.31 -5.36
N ASN A 1001 -26.80 -61.79 -4.12
CA ASN A 1001 -28.03 -61.30 -3.50
C ASN A 1001 -29.23 -62.28 -3.46
N VAL A 1002 -28.94 -63.60 -3.40
CA VAL A 1002 -29.97 -64.67 -3.36
C VAL A 1002 -30.21 -65.23 -1.95
N SER A 1003 -29.53 -64.70 -0.94
CA SER A 1003 -29.55 -65.21 0.44
C SER A 1003 -30.90 -65.10 1.16
N ASP A 1004 -31.83 -64.27 0.67
CA ASP A 1004 -33.20 -64.14 1.20
C ASP A 1004 -34.19 -65.18 0.68
N ARG A 1005 -33.77 -66.08 -0.22
CA ARG A 1005 -34.56 -67.26 -0.65
C ARG A 1005 -34.76 -68.31 0.45
N ARG A 1006 -34.38 -68.01 1.70
CA ARG A 1006 -34.58 -68.86 2.88
C ARG A 1006 -36.06 -69.14 3.06
N LEU A 1007 -36.43 -70.42 3.03
CA LEU A 1007 -37.83 -70.82 3.10
C LEU A 1007 -38.54 -70.27 4.34
N SER A 1008 -37.84 -70.10 5.47
CA SER A 1008 -38.44 -69.49 6.68
C SER A 1008 -38.78 -68.00 6.57
N HIS A 1009 -38.29 -67.26 5.57
CA HIS A 1009 -38.62 -65.85 5.35
C HIS A 1009 -39.92 -65.67 4.54
N HIS A 1010 -40.33 -66.69 3.78
CA HIS A 1010 -41.50 -66.63 2.86
C HIS A 1010 -42.75 -67.33 3.40
N VAL A 1011 -42.76 -67.73 4.68
CA VAL A 1011 -43.88 -68.38 5.36
C VAL A 1011 -44.66 -67.38 6.21
N SER A 1012 -45.98 -67.33 6.04
CA SER A 1012 -46.90 -66.52 6.86
C SER A 1012 -47.71 -67.37 7.84
N GLU A 1013 -48.07 -66.80 9.01
CA GLU A 1013 -48.85 -67.47 10.07
C GLU A 1013 -50.10 -66.66 10.51
N ASP A 1014 -51.26 -67.31 10.62
CA ASP A 1014 -52.54 -66.72 11.05
C ASP A 1014 -52.98 -67.23 12.44
N THR A 1015 -53.56 -66.39 13.30
CA THR A 1015 -54.02 -66.80 14.67
C THR A 1015 -55.46 -66.39 15.01
N ILE A 1016 -56.25 -67.30 15.59
CA ILE A 1016 -57.71 -67.14 15.84
C ILE A 1016 -58.05 -67.35 17.33
N ALA A 1017 -58.92 -66.51 17.92
CA ALA A 1017 -59.27 -66.48 19.35
C ALA A 1017 -60.73 -66.87 19.68
N ASP A 1018 -60.94 -67.47 20.85
CA ASP A 1018 -62.19 -68.16 21.25
C ASP A 1018 -62.50 -67.92 22.76
N GLY A 1019 -63.74 -67.56 23.12
CA GLY A 1019 -64.21 -67.45 24.53
C GLY A 1019 -64.82 -66.10 25.02
N LYS A 1020 -65.22 -66.07 26.32
CA LYS A 1020 -65.77 -64.88 27.03
C LYS A 1020 -64.67 -64.00 27.64
N LEU A 1021 -64.95 -62.70 27.80
CA LEU A 1021 -63.98 -61.69 28.28
C LEU A 1021 -64.39 -60.99 29.60
N ALA A 1022 -63.42 -60.65 30.45
CA ALA A 1022 -63.62 -59.85 31.68
C ALA A 1022 -62.39 -58.97 32.02
N VAL A 1023 -62.61 -57.78 32.60
CA VAL A 1023 -61.60 -56.75 32.92
C VAL A 1023 -61.08 -56.88 34.37
N LYS A 1024 -59.82 -56.48 34.63
CA LYS A 1024 -59.20 -56.48 35.97
C LYS A 1024 -58.70 -55.08 36.40
N PRO A 1025 -59.18 -54.51 37.54
CA PRO A 1025 -58.79 -53.16 37.98
C PRO A 1025 -57.33 -53.03 38.41
N ASP A 1026 -56.86 -53.88 39.34
CA ASP A 1026 -55.60 -53.66 40.04
C ASP A 1026 -54.38 -53.66 39.10
N PRO A 1027 -54.20 -54.63 38.18
CA PRO A 1027 -53.13 -54.58 37.18
C PRO A 1027 -53.28 -53.43 36.18
N THR A 1028 -54.51 -52.94 35.99
CA THR A 1028 -54.76 -51.74 35.17
C THR A 1028 -54.32 -50.47 35.89
N MET A 1029 -54.32 -50.43 37.23
CA MET A 1029 -53.83 -49.30 38.03
C MET A 1029 -52.30 -49.34 38.17
N GLU A 1030 -51.75 -50.52 38.44
CA GLU A 1030 -50.32 -50.83 38.52
C GLU A 1030 -49.55 -50.42 37.25
N LEU A 1031 -50.15 -50.65 36.07
CA LEU A 1031 -49.61 -50.18 34.80
C LEU A 1031 -49.67 -48.64 34.63
N ARG A 1032 -50.59 -47.96 35.31
CA ARG A 1032 -50.84 -46.51 35.15
C ARG A 1032 -50.00 -45.62 36.06
N THR A 1033 -49.58 -46.09 37.23
CA THR A 1033 -48.66 -45.33 38.09
C THR A 1033 -47.31 -45.11 37.40
N LYS A 1034 -46.82 -46.14 36.69
CA LYS A 1034 -45.56 -46.11 35.91
C LYS A 1034 -45.64 -45.24 34.63
N ALA A 1035 -46.80 -44.69 34.29
CA ALA A 1035 -47.02 -43.94 33.05
C ALA A 1035 -46.15 -42.67 32.92
N ARG A 1036 -45.73 -42.04 34.03
CA ARG A 1036 -44.84 -40.87 33.98
C ARG A 1036 -43.43 -41.24 33.46
N TYR A 1037 -42.91 -42.38 33.89
CA TYR A 1037 -41.61 -42.91 33.47
C TYR A 1037 -41.64 -43.47 32.06
N ILE A 1038 -42.68 -44.25 31.74
CA ILE A 1038 -42.89 -44.83 30.41
C ILE A 1038 -43.02 -43.73 29.33
N ALA A 1039 -43.51 -42.54 29.69
CA ALA A 1039 -43.55 -41.40 28.78
C ALA A 1039 -42.18 -40.77 28.47
N LEU A 1040 -41.16 -40.90 29.33
CA LEU A 1040 -39.81 -40.38 29.04
C LEU A 1040 -39.12 -41.12 27.89
N LEU A 1041 -39.59 -42.33 27.56
CA LEU A 1041 -39.18 -43.11 26.38
C LEU A 1041 -39.67 -42.51 25.05
N GLY A 1042 -40.53 -41.49 25.08
CA GLY A 1042 -40.86 -40.67 23.91
C GLY A 1042 -39.77 -39.63 23.65
N SER A 1043 -39.29 -39.52 22.40
CA SER A 1043 -38.16 -38.67 22.04
C SER A 1043 -38.51 -37.17 22.04
N THR A 1044 -39.75 -36.81 21.73
CA THR A 1044 -40.22 -35.42 21.67
C THR A 1044 -41.31 -35.14 22.72
N THR A 1045 -41.41 -33.89 23.18
CA THR A 1045 -42.39 -33.45 24.20
C THR A 1045 -43.83 -33.80 23.84
N ALA A 1046 -44.19 -33.80 22.55
CA ALA A 1046 -45.51 -34.20 22.06
C ALA A 1046 -45.76 -35.71 22.19
N GLU A 1047 -44.76 -36.54 21.90
CA GLU A 1047 -44.84 -38.00 22.09
C GLU A 1047 -44.92 -38.35 23.58
N ARG A 1048 -44.11 -37.70 24.44
CA ARG A 1048 -44.19 -37.87 25.89
C ARG A 1048 -45.61 -37.63 26.40
N ALA A 1049 -46.26 -36.55 25.95
CA ALA A 1049 -47.66 -36.26 26.28
C ALA A 1049 -48.67 -37.28 25.73
N LEU A 1050 -48.46 -37.77 24.49
CA LEU A 1050 -49.33 -38.79 23.87
C LEU A 1050 -49.23 -40.16 24.57
N ILE A 1051 -48.02 -40.58 24.96
CA ILE A 1051 -47.78 -41.83 25.70
C ILE A 1051 -48.45 -41.75 27.07
N LEU A 1052 -48.28 -40.63 27.79
CA LEU A 1052 -48.99 -40.36 29.06
C LEU A 1052 -50.53 -40.42 28.91
N SER A 1053 -51.06 -39.97 27.78
CA SER A 1053 -52.50 -40.04 27.47
C SER A 1053 -52.96 -41.48 27.19
N ARG A 1054 -52.25 -42.22 26.32
CA ARG A 1054 -52.58 -43.63 25.98
C ARG A 1054 -52.46 -44.55 27.19
N MET A 1055 -51.41 -44.43 27.99
CA MET A 1055 -51.21 -45.24 29.21
C MET A 1055 -52.39 -45.10 30.18
N LYS A 1056 -52.91 -43.87 30.36
CA LYS A 1056 -54.11 -43.61 31.19
C LYS A 1056 -55.40 -44.24 30.64
N ALA A 1057 -55.42 -44.76 29.41
CA ALA A 1057 -56.59 -45.35 28.75
C ALA A 1057 -56.57 -46.89 28.61
N ILE A 1058 -55.47 -47.58 28.91
CA ILE A 1058 -55.33 -49.05 28.76
C ILE A 1058 -56.16 -49.83 29.78
N GLN A 1059 -56.59 -51.06 29.44
CA GLN A 1059 -57.22 -52.05 30.33
C GLN A 1059 -56.63 -53.46 30.16
N VAL A 1060 -56.59 -54.25 31.24
CA VAL A 1060 -56.15 -55.66 31.23
C VAL A 1060 -57.35 -56.62 31.34
N SER A 1061 -57.35 -57.75 30.62
CA SER A 1061 -58.51 -58.68 30.51
C SER A 1061 -58.14 -60.14 30.16
N THR A 1062 -59.08 -61.07 30.36
CA THR A 1062 -58.88 -62.55 30.21
C THR A 1062 -59.74 -63.19 29.10
N CYS A 1063 -59.32 -64.33 28.52
CA CYS A 1063 -60.01 -65.11 27.48
C CYS A 1063 -59.80 -66.67 27.60
N THR A 1064 -60.21 -67.49 26.60
CA THR A 1064 -60.29 -68.97 26.72
C THR A 1064 -59.33 -69.79 25.82
N ARG A 1065 -59.25 -69.61 24.49
CA ARG A 1065 -58.37 -70.46 23.60
C ARG A 1065 -57.90 -69.78 22.29
N LEU A 1066 -56.80 -70.26 21.68
CA LEU A 1066 -56.16 -69.76 20.44
C LEU A 1066 -55.61 -70.88 19.50
N LEU A 1067 -55.58 -70.70 18.16
CA LEU A 1067 -55.09 -71.66 17.11
C LEU A 1067 -54.21 -71.01 16.00
N VAL A 1068 -53.41 -71.78 15.22
CA VAL A 1068 -52.42 -71.28 14.20
C VAL A 1068 -52.40 -72.06 12.85
N ARG A 1069 -52.10 -71.42 11.70
CA ARG A 1069 -51.97 -72.03 10.32
C ARG A 1069 -50.80 -71.45 9.50
N ARG A 1070 -50.25 -72.16 8.48
CA ARG A 1070 -49.09 -71.74 7.63
C ARG A 1070 -49.25 -71.87 6.11
N HIS A 1071 -48.61 -70.96 5.34
CA HIS A 1071 -48.52 -70.99 3.87
C HIS A 1071 -47.31 -70.23 3.29
N VAL A 1072 -46.96 -70.45 2.01
CA VAL A 1072 -45.92 -69.75 1.22
C VAL A 1072 -46.52 -69.23 -0.10
N MET A 1073 -46.00 -68.12 -0.64
CA MET A 1073 -46.36 -67.63 -1.98
C MET A 1073 -45.27 -67.98 -3.00
N VAL A 1074 -45.67 -68.51 -4.17
CA VAL A 1074 -44.79 -68.73 -5.34
C VAL A 1074 -45.53 -68.26 -6.58
N ASP A 1075 -44.93 -67.34 -7.36
CA ASP A 1075 -45.51 -66.73 -8.57
C ASP A 1075 -46.98 -66.28 -8.42
N GLY A 1076 -47.31 -65.70 -7.27
CA GLY A 1076 -48.66 -65.22 -6.93
C GLY A 1076 -49.64 -66.30 -6.48
N GLN A 1077 -49.27 -67.58 -6.46
CA GLN A 1077 -50.08 -68.69 -5.96
C GLN A 1077 -49.73 -69.05 -4.50
N GLN A 1078 -50.75 -69.35 -3.70
CA GLN A 1078 -50.61 -69.70 -2.28
C GLN A 1078 -50.44 -71.22 -2.11
N ILE A 1079 -49.23 -71.65 -1.76
CA ILE A 1079 -48.91 -73.06 -1.47
C ILE A 1079 -49.08 -73.29 0.04
N LEU A 1080 -50.08 -74.08 0.41
CA LEU A 1080 -50.46 -74.33 1.82
C LEU A 1080 -49.58 -75.39 2.50
N GLY A 1081 -49.31 -75.16 3.79
CA GLY A 1081 -48.60 -76.07 4.71
C GLY A 1081 -49.54 -76.93 5.58
N ARG A 1082 -49.22 -77.09 6.88
CA ARG A 1082 -49.95 -77.90 7.88
C ARG A 1082 -50.06 -77.11 9.23
N ASP A 1083 -51.12 -77.33 10.03
CA ASP A 1083 -51.60 -76.43 11.11
C ASP A 1083 -51.04 -76.67 12.56
N GLU A 1084 -51.24 -75.70 13.49
CA GLU A 1084 -50.72 -75.69 14.90
C GLU A 1084 -51.60 -74.85 15.92
N ALA A 1085 -51.09 -74.42 17.10
CA ALA A 1085 -51.89 -73.78 18.19
C ALA A 1085 -51.19 -72.66 19.03
N GLY A 1086 -51.95 -71.74 19.69
CA GLY A 1086 -51.44 -70.44 20.25
C GLY A 1086 -51.80 -70.08 21.72
N ARG A 1087 -51.42 -68.86 22.22
CA ARG A 1087 -51.45 -68.52 23.70
C ARG A 1087 -51.88 -67.11 24.22
N ALA A 1088 -51.49 -65.95 23.66
CA ALA A 1088 -51.86 -64.62 24.21
C ALA A 1088 -51.87 -63.51 23.12
N VAL A 1089 -52.55 -62.36 23.34
CA VAL A 1089 -52.67 -61.28 22.33
C VAL A 1089 -53.07 -59.88 22.90
N LEU A 1090 -52.71 -58.79 22.21
CA LEU A 1090 -53.19 -57.42 22.45
C LEU A 1090 -54.26 -57.01 21.41
N GLN A 1091 -55.35 -56.37 21.85
CA GLN A 1091 -56.39 -55.81 20.97
C GLN A 1091 -56.48 -54.29 21.10
N ARG A 1092 -56.54 -53.57 19.97
CA ARG A 1092 -56.52 -52.09 19.90
C ARG A 1092 -57.90 -51.54 19.51
N LYS A 1093 -58.29 -50.38 20.08
CA LYS A 1093 -59.48 -49.62 19.69
C LYS A 1093 -59.26 -48.12 19.87
N GLY A 1094 -58.82 -47.44 18.81
CA GLY A 1094 -58.43 -46.02 18.85
C GLY A 1094 -57.24 -45.80 19.80
N ASN A 1095 -57.25 -44.71 20.58
CA ASN A 1095 -56.27 -44.45 21.64
C ASN A 1095 -56.50 -45.29 22.93
N SER A 1096 -57.34 -46.33 22.89
CA SER A 1096 -57.50 -47.32 23.97
C SER A 1096 -57.06 -48.72 23.51
N ALA A 1097 -56.57 -49.55 24.43
CA ALA A 1097 -56.22 -50.94 24.14
C ALA A 1097 -56.63 -51.86 25.29
N ARG A 1098 -56.91 -53.11 24.94
CA ARG A 1098 -57.22 -54.21 25.85
C ARG A 1098 -56.22 -55.35 25.66
N LEU A 1099 -55.49 -55.67 26.72
CA LEU A 1099 -54.61 -56.83 26.76
C LEU A 1099 -55.42 -58.10 27.08
N LEU A 1100 -55.22 -59.18 26.31
CA LEU A 1100 -55.89 -60.47 26.49
C LEU A 1100 -54.89 -61.60 26.79
N PHE A 1101 -55.07 -62.19 27.96
CA PHE A 1101 -54.36 -63.39 28.40
C PHE A 1101 -55.35 -64.54 28.60
N THR A 1102 -54.89 -65.80 28.48
CA THR A 1102 -55.66 -66.95 28.98
C THR A 1102 -55.78 -66.89 30.50
N ALA A 1103 -56.84 -67.49 31.05
CA ALA A 1103 -57.17 -67.38 32.47
C ALA A 1103 -56.07 -67.87 33.44
N ASP A 1104 -55.21 -68.80 33.00
CA ASP A 1104 -54.08 -69.35 33.77
C ASP A 1104 -52.86 -68.41 33.85
N LEU A 1105 -52.81 -67.37 33.01
CA LEU A 1105 -51.74 -66.38 32.98
C LEU A 1105 -52.08 -65.15 33.82
N ILE A 1106 -53.37 -64.79 33.93
CA ILE A 1106 -53.80 -63.56 34.61
C ILE A 1106 -53.79 -63.66 36.16
N SER A 1107 -53.69 -64.88 36.69
CA SER A 1107 -53.53 -65.16 38.12
C SER A 1107 -52.07 -65.07 38.61
N ARG A 1108 -51.12 -64.77 37.72
CA ARG A 1108 -49.69 -64.68 38.02
C ARG A 1108 -49.29 -63.22 38.28
N LYS A 1109 -48.54 -62.97 39.35
CA LYS A 1109 -47.86 -61.69 39.60
C LYS A 1109 -46.33 -61.91 39.69
N PRO A 1110 -45.51 -61.07 39.03
CA PRO A 1110 -45.90 -60.11 38.00
C PRO A 1110 -46.55 -60.81 36.80
N LEU A 1111 -47.35 -60.07 36.02
CA LEU A 1111 -47.95 -60.59 34.78
C LEU A 1111 -46.85 -60.86 33.74
N PRO A 1112 -47.01 -61.86 32.84
CA PRO A 1112 -46.01 -62.21 31.84
C PRO A 1112 -46.01 -61.20 30.67
N TRP A 1113 -45.61 -59.95 30.94
CA TRP A 1113 -45.68 -58.86 29.97
C TRP A 1113 -44.87 -59.10 28.70
N HIS A 1114 -43.80 -59.92 28.77
CA HIS A 1114 -43.01 -60.31 27.59
C HIS A 1114 -43.84 -60.98 26.47
N LEU A 1115 -44.98 -61.61 26.79
CA LEU A 1115 -45.88 -62.19 25.77
C LEU A 1115 -46.66 -61.16 24.95
N VAL A 1116 -46.58 -59.87 25.34
CA VAL A 1116 -47.34 -58.76 24.74
C VAL A 1116 -46.50 -57.48 24.60
N CYS A 1117 -45.23 -57.47 25.01
CA CYS A 1117 -44.43 -56.25 25.16
C CYS A 1117 -44.25 -55.52 23.81
N ASP A 1118 -43.82 -56.22 22.76
CA ASP A 1118 -43.70 -55.67 21.40
C ASP A 1118 -45.05 -55.08 20.92
N THR A 1119 -46.13 -55.81 21.16
CA THR A 1119 -47.48 -55.40 20.76
C THR A 1119 -48.00 -54.18 21.54
N LEU A 1120 -47.47 -53.95 22.75
CA LEU A 1120 -47.77 -52.80 23.61
C LEU A 1120 -46.90 -51.59 23.23
N MET A 1121 -45.60 -51.78 22.96
CA MET A 1121 -44.72 -50.73 22.42
C MET A 1121 -45.28 -50.14 21.13
N ALA A 1122 -45.61 -51.00 20.18
CA ALA A 1122 -46.20 -50.62 18.89
C ALA A 1122 -47.63 -50.06 19.01
N PHE A 1123 -48.25 -50.06 20.20
CA PHE A 1123 -49.50 -49.34 20.48
C PHE A 1123 -49.23 -47.96 21.11
N LEU A 1124 -48.27 -47.88 22.03
CA LEU A 1124 -47.86 -46.63 22.65
C LEU A 1124 -47.15 -45.70 21.66
N GLY A 1125 -46.44 -46.26 20.68
CA GLY A 1125 -45.56 -45.54 19.75
C GLY A 1125 -44.10 -45.48 20.24
N ILE A 1126 -43.70 -46.41 21.11
CA ILE A 1126 -42.36 -46.44 21.71
C ILE A 1126 -41.41 -47.17 20.73
N PRO A 1127 -40.25 -46.60 20.37
CA PRO A 1127 -39.27 -47.24 19.48
C PRO A 1127 -38.75 -48.58 20.01
N GLU A 1128 -38.53 -49.55 19.11
CA GLU A 1128 -38.14 -50.93 19.45
C GLU A 1128 -36.83 -51.04 20.25
N VAL A 1129 -35.90 -50.09 20.05
CA VAL A 1129 -34.65 -49.96 20.84
C VAL A 1129 -34.90 -49.74 22.34
N MET A 1130 -36.08 -49.24 22.73
CA MET A 1130 -36.48 -49.08 24.13
C MET A 1130 -37.13 -50.34 24.71
N HIS A 1131 -37.16 -51.49 24.00
CA HIS A 1131 -37.88 -52.69 24.45
C HIS A 1131 -37.37 -53.21 25.79
N THR A 1132 -36.06 -53.35 25.96
CA THR A 1132 -35.44 -53.76 27.23
C THR A 1132 -35.78 -52.79 28.36
N ILE A 1133 -35.74 -51.48 28.10
CA ILE A 1133 -36.03 -50.44 29.10
C ILE A 1133 -37.51 -50.48 29.51
N LEU A 1134 -38.44 -50.51 28.54
CA LEU A 1134 -39.87 -50.63 28.84
C LEU A 1134 -40.17 -51.93 29.57
N ASN A 1135 -39.64 -53.06 29.10
CA ASN A 1135 -39.89 -54.36 29.72
C ASN A 1135 -39.37 -54.40 31.18
N SER A 1136 -38.23 -53.76 31.48
CA SER A 1136 -37.77 -53.57 32.85
C SER A 1136 -38.73 -52.71 33.67
N ILE A 1137 -39.12 -51.52 33.18
CA ILE A 1137 -40.05 -50.62 33.88
C ILE A 1137 -41.40 -51.32 34.14
N LEU A 1138 -41.90 -52.15 33.22
CA LEU A 1138 -43.14 -52.90 33.42
C LEU A 1138 -43.05 -53.91 34.59
N HIS A 1139 -41.88 -54.54 34.82
CA HIS A 1139 -41.69 -55.55 35.87
C HIS A 1139 -41.13 -54.99 37.20
N THR A 1140 -40.43 -53.85 37.18
CA THR A 1140 -39.91 -53.20 38.40
C THR A 1140 -40.99 -52.32 39.05
N ASP A 1141 -41.31 -52.55 40.33
CA ASP A 1141 -42.25 -51.72 41.10
C ASP A 1141 -41.56 -50.66 41.98
N ASP A 1142 -40.23 -50.74 42.10
CA ASP A 1142 -39.37 -49.78 42.79
C ASP A 1142 -39.17 -48.51 41.94
N VAL A 1143 -39.33 -47.33 42.56
CA VAL A 1143 -39.27 -46.04 41.86
C VAL A 1143 -37.82 -45.59 41.63
N ASP A 1144 -36.97 -45.71 42.65
CA ASP A 1144 -35.59 -45.23 42.61
C ASP A 1144 -34.81 -46.07 41.58
N MET A 1145 -35.11 -47.36 41.48
CA MET A 1145 -34.56 -48.25 40.45
C MET A 1145 -35.08 -47.93 39.03
N ILE A 1146 -36.30 -47.41 38.87
CA ILE A 1146 -36.80 -46.93 37.57
C ILE A 1146 -36.06 -45.65 37.14
N GLU A 1147 -35.74 -44.77 38.10
CA GLU A 1147 -35.03 -43.52 37.83
C GLU A 1147 -33.55 -43.78 37.47
N ASP A 1148 -32.83 -44.65 38.19
CA ASP A 1148 -31.48 -45.13 37.83
C ASP A 1148 -31.42 -45.79 36.43
N ILE A 1149 -32.45 -46.54 36.03
CA ILE A 1149 -32.58 -47.11 34.68
C ILE A 1149 -32.71 -46.02 33.59
N LEU A 1150 -33.35 -44.90 33.91
CA LEU A 1150 -33.57 -43.79 32.97
C LEU A 1150 -32.38 -42.82 32.91
N GLU A 1151 -31.70 -42.56 34.03
CA GLU A 1151 -30.46 -41.79 34.09
C GLU A 1151 -29.34 -42.48 33.32
N ARG A 1152 -29.16 -43.81 33.48
CA ARG A 1152 -28.20 -44.60 32.69
C ARG A 1152 -28.52 -44.68 31.20
N ALA A 1153 -29.79 -44.46 30.84
CA ALA A 1153 -30.21 -44.32 29.44
C ALA A 1153 -30.06 -42.87 28.92
N SER A 1154 -29.61 -41.94 29.77
CA SER A 1154 -29.56 -40.48 29.50
C SER A 1154 -30.91 -39.91 29.05
N LEU A 1155 -32.00 -40.40 29.66
CA LEU A 1155 -33.38 -39.93 29.45
C LEU A 1155 -33.89 -39.02 30.59
N LEU A 1156 -33.07 -38.84 31.63
CA LEU A 1156 -33.26 -38.00 32.80
C LEU A 1156 -31.92 -37.30 33.11
N ASP A 1157 -31.92 -35.97 33.27
CA ASP A 1157 -30.73 -35.14 33.57
C ASP A 1157 -30.84 -34.51 34.97
N GLU A 1158 -29.74 -34.17 35.63
CA GLU A 1158 -29.73 -33.65 37.02
C GLU A 1158 -30.57 -32.38 37.23
N GLU A 1159 -30.60 -31.42 36.29
CA GLU A 1159 -31.49 -30.24 36.39
C GLU A 1159 -32.98 -30.61 36.25
N GLN A 1160 -33.31 -31.69 35.53
CA GLN A 1160 -34.67 -32.20 35.44
C GLN A 1160 -35.03 -33.02 36.69
N ALA A 1161 -34.12 -33.87 37.18
CA ALA A 1161 -34.29 -34.62 38.43
C ALA A 1161 -34.50 -33.66 39.63
N THR A 1162 -33.70 -32.61 39.74
CA THR A 1162 -33.85 -31.59 40.80
C THR A 1162 -35.08 -30.69 40.60
N ALA A 1163 -35.53 -30.42 39.37
CA ALA A 1163 -36.81 -29.76 39.10
C ALA A 1163 -38.04 -30.68 39.34
N PHE A 1164 -37.87 -32.00 39.35
CA PHE A 1164 -38.90 -32.96 39.79
C PHE A 1164 -38.87 -33.20 41.31
N ALA A 1165 -37.74 -32.96 41.98
CA ALA A 1165 -37.60 -33.03 43.45
C ALA A 1165 -38.06 -31.74 44.15
N ASN A 1166 -37.60 -30.57 43.69
CA ASN A 1166 -38.07 -29.26 44.15
C ASN A 1166 -39.31 -28.85 43.36
N GLY A 1167 -40.50 -29.18 43.88
CA GLY A 1167 -41.79 -28.98 43.21
C GLY A 1167 -42.28 -27.52 43.10
N ASP A 1168 -41.44 -26.62 42.58
CA ASP A 1168 -41.81 -25.23 42.27
C ASP A 1168 -41.76 -24.97 40.75
N SER A 1169 -42.68 -24.16 40.23
CA SER A 1169 -43.20 -24.33 38.86
C SER A 1169 -43.30 -23.06 38.01
N SER A 1170 -42.22 -22.27 37.91
CA SER A 1170 -42.12 -21.25 36.85
C SER A 1170 -40.70 -20.76 36.48
N ASN A 1171 -40.41 -20.80 35.17
CA ASN A 1171 -39.47 -19.95 34.41
C ASN A 1171 -37.95 -19.93 34.76
N GLY A 1172 -37.16 -20.62 33.93
CA GLY A 1172 -35.73 -20.37 33.69
C GLY A 1172 -35.34 -20.77 32.25
N VAL A 1173 -34.35 -20.12 31.63
CA VAL A 1173 -33.98 -20.34 30.21
C VAL A 1173 -32.52 -20.80 30.10
N LEU A 1174 -32.28 -21.90 29.40
CA LEU A 1174 -30.95 -22.49 29.17
C LEU A 1174 -30.37 -22.16 27.78
N ARG A 1175 -29.04 -22.10 27.67
CA ARG A 1175 -28.25 -21.82 26.44
C ARG A 1175 -26.99 -22.70 26.39
N GLY A 1176 -26.50 -22.99 25.18
CA GLY A 1176 -25.27 -23.79 24.94
C GLY A 1176 -23.97 -22.98 24.65
N PRO A 1177 -22.80 -23.65 24.55
CA PRO A 1177 -21.46 -23.03 24.54
C PRO A 1177 -20.72 -22.97 23.17
N LYS A 1178 -19.43 -22.56 23.17
CA LYS A 1178 -18.52 -22.33 22.01
C LYS A 1178 -17.11 -22.92 22.23
N PHE A 1179 -16.27 -22.98 21.19
CA PHE A 1179 -14.79 -23.21 21.24
C PHE A 1179 -14.00 -22.41 20.17
N LEU A 1180 -12.66 -22.44 20.21
CA LEU A 1180 -11.69 -21.68 19.37
C LEU A 1180 -10.29 -22.35 19.27
N ASP A 1181 -9.46 -21.86 18.34
CA ASP A 1181 -8.13 -22.36 17.85
C ASP A 1181 -6.91 -22.14 18.83
N ALA A 1182 -5.64 -22.54 18.58
CA ALA A 1182 -4.89 -22.66 17.31
C ALA A 1182 -3.62 -23.57 17.29
N GLN A 1183 -2.95 -23.58 16.13
CA GLN A 1183 -1.74 -24.33 15.68
C GLN A 1183 -0.44 -23.90 16.42
N GLU A 1184 0.75 -24.52 16.26
CA GLU A 1184 1.29 -25.61 15.40
C GLU A 1184 2.35 -26.41 16.25
N ALA A 1185 3.37 -27.18 15.85
CA ALA A 1185 4.13 -27.59 14.63
C ALA A 1185 4.95 -28.88 15.03
N VAL A 1186 5.88 -29.55 14.31
CA VAL A 1186 6.39 -29.76 12.92
C VAL A 1186 7.50 -30.84 13.13
N GLN A 1187 7.80 -31.89 12.34
CA GLN A 1187 7.46 -32.47 11.02
C GLN A 1187 7.44 -34.03 11.23
N GLU A 1188 7.15 -35.02 10.36
CA GLU A 1188 6.74 -35.26 8.96
C GLU A 1188 5.94 -36.62 9.00
N ALA A 1189 5.38 -37.30 7.98
CA ALA A 1189 5.48 -37.25 6.52
C ALA A 1189 4.22 -37.86 5.82
N SER A 1190 4.41 -38.26 4.54
CA SER A 1190 3.55 -39.05 3.65
C SER A 1190 2.76 -40.22 4.30
N ASN A 1191 1.58 -40.62 3.80
CA ASN A 1191 1.30 -40.85 2.37
C ASN A 1191 -0.19 -40.79 1.93
N GLU A 1192 -0.38 -40.60 0.61
CA GLU A 1192 -1.53 -40.95 -0.25
C GLU A 1192 -3.00 -40.62 0.11
N ASN A 1193 -3.54 -39.64 -0.63
CA ASN A 1193 -4.96 -39.60 -1.01
C ASN A 1193 -5.30 -40.70 -2.04
N LYS A 1194 -6.46 -41.36 -1.91
CA LYS A 1194 -7.16 -42.06 -3.01
C LYS A 1194 -8.65 -42.34 -2.66
N ILE A 1195 -9.49 -42.47 -3.70
CA ILE A 1195 -10.92 -42.88 -3.66
C ILE A 1195 -11.91 -41.92 -2.93
N ARG A 1196 -12.34 -40.84 -3.61
CA ARG A 1196 -13.77 -40.40 -3.63
C ARG A 1196 -14.08 -39.35 -4.70
N ALA A 1197 -14.07 -39.74 -5.98
CA ALA A 1197 -14.38 -38.83 -7.09
C ALA A 1197 -15.12 -39.49 -8.29
N PHE A 1198 -16.07 -40.41 -8.05
CA PHE A 1198 -16.85 -41.01 -9.15
C PHE A 1198 -18.30 -41.42 -8.81
N ARG A 1199 -19.10 -40.48 -8.25
CA ARG A 1199 -20.59 -40.60 -8.22
C ARG A 1199 -21.28 -39.23 -8.39
N ARG A 1200 -21.44 -38.78 -9.65
CA ARG A 1200 -22.59 -38.05 -10.21
C ARG A 1200 -22.28 -37.47 -11.60
N MET A 1201 -22.72 -38.15 -12.66
CA MET A 1201 -23.74 -37.61 -13.58
C MET A 1201 -24.16 -38.64 -14.64
N ARG A 1202 -25.48 -38.80 -14.77
CA ARG A 1202 -26.21 -39.24 -15.98
C ARG A 1202 -27.43 -38.30 -16.03
N HIS A 1203 -27.90 -37.97 -17.23
CA HIS A 1203 -28.74 -36.80 -17.58
C HIS A 1203 -27.88 -35.58 -18.02
N SER A 1204 -28.10 -35.00 -19.20
CA SER A 1204 -28.96 -35.47 -20.30
C SER A 1204 -28.40 -35.10 -21.68
N THR A 1205 -28.87 -35.86 -22.67
CA THR A 1205 -29.10 -35.41 -24.04
C THR A 1205 -29.61 -33.96 -24.11
N THR A 1206 -28.80 -33.08 -24.69
CA THR A 1206 -29.06 -32.41 -25.99
C THR A 1206 -27.71 -32.14 -26.63
#